data_AF-A0A6J1PMX0-F1
#
_entry.id   AF-A0A6J1PMX0-F1
#
_cell.length_a   1.000
_cell.length_b   1.000
_cell.length_c   1.000
_cell.angle_alpha   90.00
_cell.angle_beta   90.00
_cell.angle_gamma   90.00
#
_symmetry.space_group_name_H-M   'P 1'
#
loop_
_entity.id
_entity.type
_entity.pdbx_description
1 polymer ?
#
loop_
_entity_poly.entity_id
_entity_poly.type
_entity_poly.pdbx_seq_one_letter_code
_entity_poly.pdbx_strand_id
1 'polypeptide(L)'
;MPSYKLTYFHLTGLAEPIRLLFSYAGIDFVDERIDKNDWPKLKPTMPFGKVPVLEVDGKRIHQSVAIGRYVAKQCGLAGKNDLESLEIDSTVDTIQELLEHIYVNYVRAKEQKLEIVDETVSYYLGRLDAQVKRNGGHFVGGALTWADLTFVGVLDYLNFLTKENVVEKYENLKQLRKKVEEIPAIKSWIEKRPPTLYENKMPTYKLTYFDVTGLGESLRFLLSHSGVKFEDVRLKFDDWPKYKPNMPMGQMPVLEIDGKQYHQSRAIGRFLAKKNNLYGSDDFEAMEIDAAVDSMDDIRQALSLYYWQQDPALKEKLKETAFEKWPYYLDKFEEQVKKNGGYFVNGKLSWADFLWAGYCEYLSFILGGDPNKDHPELKKLVDKVRALPNVKAYIEKRPKTQLYNLDNIGQDEDRIVAPFNLRSNKTLSRSRSVNNSASMASIFTRDQITENMPTYKLTYFNATGLGESIRYLLSYYGIKFEDVRVDFNDWATYKPNMPMGQMPVLEIDGKQYHQSRAIGRFLAKKGNLYGSDDYEAMEIDAAVDSMDDCRLPLTHYYWEQDPDFKEKLKETAFEKWSLFLDKFEDQVKKNGGYFVNGKLSWADFVWTGYCDYLSFILGGDPNKDHPALKKLVDKVRALPKIKAYIEKRPKTEL
;
A
#
# COMPACT_ATOMS: atom_id res chain seq x y z
N MET A 1 -51.62 -6.09 21.79
CA MET A 1 -50.18 -6.29 22.05
C MET A 1 -49.51 -4.93 21.97
N PRO A 2 -48.51 -4.64 22.83
CA PRO A 2 -47.74 -3.40 22.73
C PRO A 2 -47.11 -3.27 21.34
N SER A 3 -47.01 -2.04 20.85
CA SER A 3 -46.25 -1.72 19.65
C SER A 3 -44.78 -1.47 20.00
N TYR A 4 -43.88 -2.18 19.31
CA TYR A 4 -42.43 -2.10 19.54
C TYR A 4 -41.73 -1.51 18.32
N LYS A 5 -40.84 -0.53 18.55
CA LYS A 5 -39.89 -0.04 17.54
C LYS A 5 -38.50 0.07 18.15
N LEU A 6 -37.53 -0.62 17.55
CA LEU A 6 -36.14 -0.64 17.97
C LEU A 6 -35.31 0.18 16.97
N THR A 7 -34.77 1.30 17.42
CA THR A 7 -33.91 2.19 16.61
C THR A 7 -32.44 1.91 16.91
N TYR A 8 -31.66 1.54 15.88
CA TYR A 8 -30.20 1.35 15.99
C TYR A 8 -29.49 1.54 14.64
N PHE A 9 -28.16 1.57 14.62
CA PHE A 9 -27.40 1.58 13.37
C PHE A 9 -27.66 0.33 12.53
N HIS A 10 -27.24 0.36 11.26
CA HIS A 10 -27.21 -0.80 10.36
C HIS A 10 -26.14 -1.84 10.73
N LEU A 11 -26.03 -2.14 12.03
CA LEU A 11 -25.10 -3.06 12.67
C LEU A 11 -25.90 -4.01 13.56
N THR A 12 -25.40 -5.21 13.85
CA THR A 12 -25.95 -6.06 14.91
C THR A 12 -25.65 -5.40 16.26
N GLY A 13 -24.36 -5.31 16.62
CA GLY A 13 -23.85 -4.54 17.77
C GLY A 13 -24.69 -4.69 19.03
N LEU A 14 -24.96 -3.58 19.73
CA LEU A 14 -25.73 -3.56 20.98
C LEU A 14 -27.23 -3.84 20.79
N ALA A 15 -27.77 -3.80 19.57
CA ALA A 15 -29.19 -4.04 19.32
C ALA A 15 -29.51 -5.51 19.00
N GLU A 16 -28.52 -6.30 18.61
CA GLU A 16 -28.75 -7.69 18.23
C GLU A 16 -29.26 -8.58 19.35
N PRO A 17 -28.75 -8.51 20.59
CA PRO A 17 -29.37 -9.23 21.71
C PRO A 17 -30.87 -8.99 21.82
N ILE A 18 -31.31 -7.74 21.60
CA ILE A 18 -32.73 -7.34 21.67
C ILE A 18 -33.52 -7.93 20.49
N ARG A 19 -32.96 -7.91 19.28
CA ARG A 19 -33.56 -8.52 18.08
C ARG A 19 -33.71 -10.04 18.22
N LEU A 20 -32.70 -10.70 18.78
CA LEU A 20 -32.76 -12.14 19.07
C LEU A 20 -33.85 -12.44 20.09
N LEU A 21 -34.00 -11.63 21.13
CA LEU A 21 -35.07 -11.78 22.13
C LEU A 21 -36.47 -11.61 21.51
N PHE A 22 -36.69 -10.58 20.70
CA PHE A 22 -37.97 -10.39 19.99
C PHE A 22 -38.27 -11.56 19.06
N SER A 23 -37.27 -11.98 18.28
CA SER A 23 -37.40 -13.08 17.32
C SER A 23 -37.70 -14.40 18.02
N TYR A 24 -36.97 -14.71 19.09
CA TYR A 24 -37.19 -15.90 19.92
C TYR A 24 -38.64 -15.95 20.46
N ALA A 25 -39.15 -14.81 20.90
CA ALA A 25 -40.49 -14.69 21.47
C ALA A 25 -41.61 -14.65 20.42
N GLY A 26 -41.29 -14.56 19.12
CA GLY A 26 -42.27 -14.31 18.06
C GLY A 26 -43.01 -12.99 18.24
N ILE A 27 -42.36 -11.98 18.84
CA ILE A 27 -42.94 -10.65 19.07
C ILE A 27 -42.58 -9.77 17.88
N ASP A 28 -43.60 -9.24 17.20
CA ASP A 28 -43.42 -8.28 16.10
C ASP A 28 -42.85 -6.95 16.62
N PHE A 29 -41.88 -6.41 15.90
CA PHE A 29 -41.30 -5.10 16.16
C PHE A 29 -40.83 -4.44 14.86
N VAL A 30 -40.79 -3.11 14.86
CA VAL A 30 -40.16 -2.33 13.79
C VAL A 30 -38.66 -2.23 14.06
N ASP A 31 -37.82 -2.82 13.21
CA ASP A 31 -36.35 -2.68 13.23
C ASP A 31 -35.94 -1.41 12.46
N GLU A 32 -35.98 -0.27 13.12
CA GLU A 32 -35.61 1.02 12.53
C GLU A 32 -34.09 1.17 12.48
N ARG A 33 -33.53 1.05 11.28
CA ARG A 33 -32.07 1.16 11.04
C ARG A 33 -31.71 2.56 10.55
N ILE A 34 -30.84 3.23 11.30
CA ILE A 34 -30.37 4.58 10.97
C ILE A 34 -29.00 4.56 10.30
N ASP A 35 -28.80 5.44 9.32
CA ASP A 35 -27.50 5.65 8.68
C ASP A 35 -26.57 6.45 9.60
N LYS A 36 -25.28 6.10 9.60
CA LYS A 36 -24.25 6.78 10.40
C LYS A 36 -24.10 8.26 9.99
N ASN A 37 -24.33 8.59 8.73
CA ASN A 37 -24.28 9.96 8.20
C ASN A 37 -25.42 10.84 8.71
N ASP A 38 -26.56 10.24 9.06
CA ASP A 38 -27.69 10.96 9.65
C ASP A 38 -27.54 11.13 11.17
N TRP A 39 -26.60 10.39 11.80
CA TRP A 39 -26.41 10.41 13.24
C TRP A 39 -26.18 11.81 13.84
N PRO A 40 -25.38 12.73 13.25
CA PRO A 40 -25.24 14.08 13.79
C PRO A 40 -26.57 14.83 13.93
N LYS A 41 -27.53 14.58 13.04
CA LYS A 41 -28.88 15.18 13.07
C LYS A 41 -29.81 14.45 14.03
N LEU A 42 -29.71 13.13 14.13
CA LEU A 42 -30.58 12.30 14.97
C LEU A 42 -30.14 12.27 16.45
N LYS A 43 -28.85 12.40 16.72
CA LYS A 43 -28.30 12.31 18.08
C LYS A 43 -28.99 13.25 19.08
N PRO A 44 -29.28 14.54 18.78
CA PRO A 44 -29.97 15.43 19.71
C PRO A 44 -31.42 15.02 20.01
N THR A 45 -32.05 14.20 19.16
CA THR A 45 -33.46 13.77 19.33
C THR A 45 -33.61 12.46 20.10
N MET A 46 -32.50 11.74 20.33
CA MET A 46 -32.47 10.47 21.04
C MET A 46 -32.28 10.66 22.55
N PRO A 47 -32.91 9.84 23.42
CA PRO A 47 -32.66 9.89 24.85
C PRO A 47 -31.16 9.78 25.15
N PHE A 48 -30.63 10.80 25.85
CA PHE A 48 -29.21 10.94 26.20
C PHE A 48 -28.24 10.94 25.00
N GLY A 49 -28.74 11.12 23.77
CA GLY A 49 -27.95 11.05 22.55
C GLY A 49 -27.29 9.68 22.33
N LYS A 50 -28.00 8.61 22.70
CA LYS A 50 -27.56 7.21 22.60
C LYS A 50 -28.56 6.35 21.84
N VAL A 51 -28.05 5.29 21.23
CA VAL A 51 -28.80 4.16 20.67
C VAL A 51 -28.16 2.86 21.21
N PRO A 52 -28.89 1.73 21.34
CA PRO A 52 -30.26 1.51 20.87
C PRO A 52 -31.32 2.25 21.69
N VAL A 53 -32.43 2.54 21.01
CA VAL A 53 -33.65 3.09 21.62
C VAL A 53 -34.80 2.14 21.34
N LEU A 54 -35.50 1.69 22.37
CA LEU A 54 -36.76 0.97 22.25
C LEU A 54 -37.92 1.92 22.51
N GLU A 55 -38.84 2.01 21.58
CA GLU A 55 -40.14 2.66 21.76
C GLU A 55 -41.20 1.60 22.07
N VAL A 56 -41.91 1.76 23.19
CA VAL A 56 -43.03 0.92 23.62
C VAL A 56 -44.26 1.81 23.73
N ASP A 57 -45.23 1.66 22.84
CA ASP A 57 -46.46 2.46 22.79
C ASP A 57 -46.19 3.98 22.87
N GLY A 58 -45.21 4.44 22.08
CA GLY A 58 -44.78 5.85 22.00
C GLY A 58 -43.78 6.29 23.09
N LYS A 59 -43.52 5.47 24.11
CA LYS A 59 -42.51 5.78 25.15
C LYS A 59 -41.12 5.30 24.73
N ARG A 60 -40.19 6.23 24.56
CA ARG A 60 -38.79 5.97 24.17
C ARG A 60 -37.89 5.70 25.37
N ILE A 61 -37.17 4.58 25.35
CA ILE A 61 -36.25 4.10 26.40
C ILE A 61 -34.91 3.79 25.73
N HIS A 62 -33.79 4.11 26.40
CA HIS A 62 -32.43 3.80 25.94
C HIS A 62 -31.74 2.90 26.97
N GLN A 63 -30.52 2.45 26.67
CA GLN A 63 -29.70 1.45 27.40
C GLN A 63 -30.00 0.01 26.97
N SER A 64 -29.09 -0.57 26.18
CA SER A 64 -29.22 -1.91 25.58
C SER A 64 -29.50 -3.00 26.62
N VAL A 65 -28.76 -3.01 27.73
CA VAL A 65 -28.91 -4.02 28.80
C VAL A 65 -30.28 -3.91 29.48
N ALA A 66 -30.73 -2.69 29.79
CA ALA A 66 -32.04 -2.49 30.41
C ALA A 66 -33.20 -2.88 29.47
N ILE A 67 -33.08 -2.53 28.19
CA ILE A 67 -34.02 -2.93 27.14
C ILE A 67 -34.01 -4.46 26.99
N GLY A 68 -32.84 -5.09 26.89
CA GLY A 68 -32.68 -6.54 26.80
C GLY A 68 -33.33 -7.26 27.97
N ARG A 69 -33.07 -6.82 29.21
CA ARG A 69 -33.70 -7.36 30.42
C ARG A 69 -35.23 -7.22 30.38
N TYR A 70 -35.74 -6.09 29.91
CA TYR A 70 -37.18 -5.89 29.76
C TYR A 70 -37.81 -6.90 28.78
N VAL A 71 -37.22 -7.07 27.59
CA VAL A 71 -37.72 -8.02 26.58
C VAL A 71 -37.53 -9.47 27.04
N ALA A 72 -36.42 -9.78 27.72
CA ALA A 72 -36.16 -11.08 28.33
C ALA A 72 -37.24 -11.52 29.31
N LYS A 73 -37.80 -10.58 30.09
CA LYS A 73 -38.96 -10.85 30.95
C LYS A 73 -40.22 -11.17 30.14
N GLN A 74 -40.43 -10.51 29.00
CA GLN A 74 -41.58 -10.78 28.14
C GLN A 74 -41.52 -12.16 27.48
N CYS A 75 -40.31 -12.71 27.30
CA CYS A 75 -40.11 -14.01 26.65
C CYS A 75 -39.70 -15.14 27.62
N GLY A 76 -39.79 -14.92 28.93
CA GLY A 76 -39.49 -15.94 29.94
C GLY A 76 -38.02 -16.35 30.05
N LEU A 77 -37.08 -15.53 29.56
CA LEU A 77 -35.64 -15.82 29.57
C LEU A 77 -34.86 -15.09 30.69
N ALA A 78 -35.56 -14.37 31.57
CA ALA A 78 -34.96 -13.60 32.68
C ALA A 78 -34.72 -14.42 33.97
N GLY A 79 -34.80 -15.75 33.90
CA GLY A 79 -34.63 -16.66 35.05
C GLY A 79 -35.95 -17.04 35.72
N LYS A 80 -35.96 -18.18 36.43
CA LYS A 80 -37.17 -18.73 37.09
C LYS A 80 -37.44 -18.19 38.50
N ASN A 81 -36.45 -17.55 39.11
CA ASN A 81 -36.52 -16.96 40.44
C ASN A 81 -35.49 -15.83 40.57
N ASP A 82 -35.60 -15.03 41.64
CA ASP A 82 -34.77 -13.84 41.85
C ASP A 82 -33.26 -14.14 41.88
N LEU A 83 -32.85 -15.28 42.43
CA LEU A 83 -31.45 -15.67 42.48
C LEU A 83 -30.90 -15.99 41.09
N GLU A 84 -31.66 -16.74 40.29
CA GLU A 84 -31.29 -17.04 38.90
C GLU A 84 -31.29 -15.76 38.06
N SER A 85 -32.25 -14.86 38.24
CA SER A 85 -32.26 -13.54 37.60
C SER A 85 -31.00 -12.74 37.93
N LEU A 86 -30.56 -12.73 39.19
CA LEU A 86 -29.33 -12.06 39.62
C LEU A 86 -28.08 -12.67 38.95
N GLU A 87 -27.97 -13.99 38.88
CA GLU A 87 -26.86 -14.69 38.23
C GLU A 87 -26.81 -14.39 36.72
N ILE A 88 -27.96 -14.34 36.06
CA ILE A 88 -28.06 -13.98 34.64
C ILE A 88 -27.64 -12.52 34.44
N ASP A 89 -28.16 -11.60 35.26
CA ASP A 89 -27.81 -10.18 35.20
C ASP A 89 -26.31 -9.95 35.38
N SER A 90 -25.70 -10.60 36.39
CA SER A 90 -24.26 -10.55 36.62
C SER A 90 -23.44 -11.05 35.42
N THR A 91 -23.94 -12.09 34.74
CA THR A 91 -23.28 -12.64 33.54
C THR A 91 -23.38 -11.68 32.35
N VAL A 92 -24.54 -11.05 32.15
CA VAL A 92 -24.72 -10.05 31.09
C VAL A 92 -23.83 -8.84 31.32
N ASP A 93 -23.75 -8.34 32.56
CA ASP A 93 -22.89 -7.21 32.89
C ASP A 93 -21.41 -7.57 32.64
N THR A 94 -20.99 -8.80 32.93
CA THR A 94 -19.64 -9.31 32.61
C THR A 94 -19.38 -9.32 31.08
N ILE A 95 -20.36 -9.71 30.27
CA ILE A 95 -20.26 -9.68 28.80
C ILE A 95 -20.14 -8.23 28.30
N GLN A 96 -20.86 -7.31 28.94
CA GLN A 96 -20.80 -5.88 28.61
C GLN A 96 -19.44 -5.28 28.94
N GLU A 97 -18.85 -5.63 30.09
CA GLU A 97 -17.47 -5.22 30.45
C GLU A 97 -16.44 -5.71 29.43
N LEU A 98 -16.54 -6.99 29.00
CA LEU A 98 -15.67 -7.55 27.96
C LEU A 98 -15.79 -6.76 26.64
N LEU A 99 -17.02 -6.44 26.23
CA LEU A 99 -17.27 -5.67 25.01
C LEU A 99 -16.69 -4.25 25.12
N GLU A 100 -16.86 -3.59 26.25
CA GLU A 100 -16.32 -2.25 26.50
C GLU A 100 -14.79 -2.25 26.49
N HIS A 101 -14.17 -3.23 27.12
CA HIS A 101 -12.70 -3.39 27.12
C HIS A 101 -12.15 -3.59 25.70
N ILE A 102 -12.76 -4.48 24.92
CA ILE A 102 -12.38 -4.70 23.51
C ILE A 102 -12.58 -3.42 22.68
N TYR A 103 -13.66 -2.68 22.91
CA TYR A 103 -13.90 -1.43 22.20
C TYR A 103 -12.84 -0.36 22.53
N VAL A 104 -12.49 -0.21 23.81
CA VAL A 104 -11.43 0.71 24.24
C VAL A 104 -10.09 0.33 23.62
N ASN A 105 -9.75 -0.96 23.62
CA ASN A 105 -8.54 -1.45 22.98
C ASN A 105 -8.54 -1.22 21.47
N TYR A 106 -9.67 -1.47 20.80
CA TYR A 106 -9.83 -1.18 19.37
C TYR A 106 -9.59 0.32 19.05
N VAL A 107 -10.11 1.23 19.87
CA VAL A 107 -9.88 2.67 19.71
C VAL A 107 -8.41 3.01 19.94
N ARG A 108 -7.80 2.52 21.02
CA ARG A 108 -6.37 2.75 21.32
C ARG A 108 -5.44 2.18 20.24
N ALA A 109 -5.76 1.02 19.68
CA ALA A 109 -4.99 0.40 18.61
C ALA A 109 -4.90 1.26 17.36
N LYS A 110 -5.94 2.08 17.06
CA LYS A 110 -5.90 3.05 15.94
C LYS A 110 -4.90 4.17 16.15
N GLU A 111 -4.66 4.56 17.40
CA GLU A 111 -3.81 5.70 17.75
C GLU A 111 -2.39 5.29 18.12
N GLN A 112 -2.24 4.13 18.79
CA GLN A 112 -1.04 3.74 19.52
C GLN A 112 -0.48 2.37 19.10
N LYS A 113 -1.08 1.69 18.10
CA LYS A 113 -0.66 0.37 17.57
C LYS A 113 -0.57 -0.75 18.62
N LEU A 114 -1.44 -0.72 19.63
CA LEU A 114 -1.54 -1.76 20.66
C LEU A 114 -2.34 -3.00 20.18
N GLU A 115 -2.17 -4.12 20.85
CA GLU A 115 -2.98 -5.32 20.64
C GLU A 115 -4.43 -5.11 21.10
N ILE A 116 -5.39 -5.61 20.32
CA ILE A 116 -6.82 -5.48 20.65
C ILE A 116 -7.24 -6.57 21.66
N VAL A 117 -6.70 -7.78 21.47
CA VAL A 117 -6.95 -8.95 22.31
C VAL A 117 -5.76 -9.14 23.22
N ASP A 118 -5.89 -8.67 24.45
CA ASP A 118 -4.87 -8.76 25.49
C ASP A 118 -5.15 -9.91 26.47
N GLU A 119 -4.35 -9.97 27.53
CA GLU A 119 -4.51 -10.93 28.62
C GLU A 119 -5.86 -10.80 29.33
N THR A 120 -6.46 -9.60 29.38
CA THR A 120 -7.75 -9.35 30.01
C THR A 120 -8.87 -9.96 29.16
N VAL A 121 -8.86 -9.74 27.84
CA VAL A 121 -9.81 -10.38 26.92
C VAL A 121 -9.74 -11.91 27.04
N SER A 122 -8.52 -12.45 27.06
CA SER A 122 -8.28 -13.89 27.21
C SER A 122 -8.80 -14.42 28.55
N TYR A 123 -8.59 -13.66 29.63
CA TYR A 123 -9.09 -13.97 30.95
C TYR A 123 -10.63 -14.06 30.98
N TYR A 124 -11.33 -13.03 30.49
CA TYR A 124 -12.80 -13.02 30.45
C TYR A 124 -13.36 -14.19 29.63
N LEU A 125 -12.86 -14.42 28.42
CA LEU A 125 -13.34 -15.50 27.55
C LEU A 125 -13.10 -16.88 28.16
N GLY A 126 -11.96 -17.11 28.81
CA GLY A 126 -11.69 -18.36 29.51
C GLY A 126 -12.64 -18.61 30.70
N ARG A 127 -13.02 -17.55 31.42
CA ARG A 127 -13.96 -17.64 32.55
C ARG A 127 -15.40 -17.86 32.08
N LEU A 128 -15.81 -17.19 31.01
CA LEU A 128 -17.10 -17.38 30.36
C LEU A 128 -17.23 -18.81 29.80
N ASP A 129 -16.19 -19.33 29.15
CA ASP A 129 -16.15 -20.72 28.66
C ASP A 129 -16.29 -21.73 29.81
N ALA A 130 -15.57 -21.52 30.91
CA ALA A 130 -15.67 -22.36 32.11
C ALA A 130 -17.03 -22.25 32.80
N GLN A 131 -17.71 -21.10 32.71
CA GLN A 131 -19.07 -20.94 33.22
C GLN A 131 -20.07 -21.73 32.39
N VAL A 132 -20.00 -21.62 31.05
CA VAL A 132 -20.85 -22.41 30.14
C VAL A 132 -20.69 -23.91 30.38
N LYS A 133 -19.45 -24.37 30.56
CA LYS A 133 -19.17 -25.78 30.89
C LYS A 133 -19.84 -26.23 32.20
N ARG A 134 -19.74 -25.42 33.26
CA ARG A 134 -20.29 -25.74 34.58
C ARG A 134 -21.82 -25.76 34.60
N ASN A 135 -22.45 -24.99 33.74
CA ASN A 135 -23.90 -24.87 33.63
C ASN A 135 -24.46 -25.65 32.42
N GLY A 136 -23.94 -26.85 32.15
CA GLY A 136 -24.54 -27.78 31.18
C GLY A 136 -24.55 -27.29 29.72
N GLY A 137 -23.67 -26.35 29.38
CA GLY A 137 -23.60 -25.75 28.05
C GLY A 137 -24.53 -24.55 27.85
N HIS A 138 -24.90 -23.86 28.93
CA HIS A 138 -25.58 -22.55 29.00
C HIS A 138 -24.87 -21.67 30.02
N PHE A 139 -25.06 -20.35 30.02
CA PHE A 139 -24.42 -19.49 31.00
C PHE A 139 -24.92 -19.67 32.43
N VAL A 140 -26.22 -19.87 32.63
CA VAL A 140 -26.86 -19.95 33.96
C VAL A 140 -27.94 -21.02 33.97
N GLY A 141 -28.08 -21.74 35.09
CA GLY A 141 -29.23 -22.59 35.37
C GLY A 141 -29.36 -23.86 34.51
N GLY A 142 -28.41 -24.17 33.63
CA GLY A 142 -28.50 -25.33 32.74
C GLY A 142 -29.51 -25.19 31.60
N ALA A 143 -30.03 -23.99 31.37
CA ALA A 143 -31.11 -23.72 30.43
C ALA A 143 -30.83 -22.44 29.64
N LEU A 144 -31.54 -22.27 28.52
CA LEU A 144 -31.46 -21.05 27.71
C LEU A 144 -31.94 -19.84 28.53
N THR A 145 -31.11 -18.81 28.59
CA THR A 145 -31.41 -17.52 29.22
C THR A 145 -31.03 -16.38 28.30
N TRP A 146 -31.39 -15.15 28.66
CA TRP A 146 -31.01 -13.99 27.86
C TRP A 146 -29.51 -13.67 27.93
N ALA A 147 -28.74 -14.24 28.88
CA ALA A 147 -27.27 -14.18 28.84
C ALA A 147 -26.69 -14.91 27.63
N ASP A 148 -27.25 -16.07 27.27
CA ASP A 148 -26.84 -16.84 26.09
C ASP A 148 -27.10 -16.04 24.81
N LEU A 149 -28.30 -15.46 24.68
CA LEU A 149 -28.66 -14.62 23.53
C LEU A 149 -27.84 -13.33 23.48
N THR A 150 -27.47 -12.77 24.63
CA THR A 150 -26.64 -11.57 24.70
C THR A 150 -25.24 -11.83 24.18
N PHE A 151 -24.57 -12.88 24.68
CA PHE A 151 -23.23 -13.24 24.22
C PHE A 151 -23.19 -13.55 22.72
N VAL A 152 -24.14 -14.36 22.23
CA VAL A 152 -24.20 -14.72 20.81
C VAL A 152 -24.58 -13.52 19.94
N GLY A 153 -25.48 -12.66 20.41
CA GLY A 153 -25.88 -11.44 19.69
C GLY A 153 -24.74 -10.45 19.49
N VAL A 154 -23.83 -10.32 20.44
CA VAL A 154 -22.67 -9.42 20.31
C VAL A 154 -21.46 -10.05 19.63
N LEU A 155 -21.45 -11.37 19.40
CA LEU A 155 -20.26 -12.10 18.95
C LEU A 155 -19.75 -11.63 17.57
N ASP A 156 -20.65 -11.38 16.63
CA ASP A 156 -20.30 -10.82 15.32
C ASP A 156 -19.57 -9.47 15.48
N TYR A 157 -19.95 -8.67 16.49
CA TYR A 157 -19.37 -7.35 16.72
C TYR A 157 -18.02 -7.44 17.41
N LEU A 158 -17.89 -8.36 18.37
CA LEU A 158 -16.60 -8.70 18.99
C LEU A 158 -15.58 -9.14 17.92
N ASN A 159 -15.97 -10.08 17.06
CA ASN A 159 -15.12 -10.57 15.98
C ASN A 159 -14.73 -9.47 14.98
N PHE A 160 -15.66 -8.55 14.70
CA PHE A 160 -15.37 -7.38 13.87
C PHE A 160 -14.31 -6.47 14.51
N LEU A 161 -14.45 -6.16 15.81
CA LEU A 161 -13.51 -5.28 16.52
C LEU A 161 -12.12 -5.92 16.64
N THR A 162 -12.04 -7.21 16.94
CA THR A 162 -10.76 -7.93 17.13
C THR A 162 -10.11 -8.38 15.84
N LYS A 163 -10.86 -8.43 14.73
CA LYS A 163 -10.45 -9.01 13.42
C LYS A 163 -10.11 -10.50 13.49
N GLU A 164 -10.61 -11.22 14.48
CA GLU A 164 -10.46 -12.66 14.62
C GLU A 164 -11.73 -13.31 15.19
N ASN A 165 -11.84 -14.64 15.09
CA ASN A 165 -12.89 -15.38 15.77
C ASN A 165 -12.53 -15.56 17.26
N VAL A 166 -13.07 -14.70 18.13
CA VAL A 166 -12.66 -14.66 19.55
C VAL A 166 -13.01 -15.94 20.32
N VAL A 167 -13.95 -16.75 19.82
CA VAL A 167 -14.35 -18.02 20.45
C VAL A 167 -13.61 -19.23 19.90
N GLU A 168 -12.72 -19.10 18.91
CA GLU A 168 -12.11 -20.24 18.21
C GLU A 168 -11.46 -21.27 19.15
N LYS A 169 -10.81 -20.77 20.21
CA LYS A 169 -10.08 -21.55 21.22
C LYS A 169 -10.94 -22.02 22.40
N TYR A 170 -12.23 -21.65 22.44
CA TYR A 170 -13.12 -21.86 23.58
C TYR A 170 -14.27 -22.80 23.18
N GLU A 171 -14.09 -24.09 23.43
CA GLU A 171 -14.98 -25.14 22.92
C GLU A 171 -16.42 -25.03 23.44
N ASN A 172 -16.62 -24.64 24.70
CA ASN A 172 -17.96 -24.51 25.27
C ASN A 172 -18.68 -23.28 24.71
N LEU A 173 -17.95 -22.18 24.48
CA LEU A 173 -18.51 -20.99 23.81
C LEU A 173 -18.88 -21.26 22.35
N LYS A 174 -18.08 -22.04 21.60
CA LYS A 174 -18.46 -22.48 20.23
C LYS A 174 -19.72 -23.32 20.23
N GLN A 175 -19.85 -24.26 21.18
CA GLN A 175 -21.04 -25.08 21.31
C GLN A 175 -22.27 -24.26 21.72
N LEU A 176 -22.11 -23.31 22.64
CA LEU A 176 -23.18 -22.38 23.00
C LEU A 176 -23.67 -21.58 21.80
N ARG A 177 -22.74 -20.99 21.02
CA ARG A 177 -23.06 -20.26 19.78
C ARG A 177 -23.91 -21.12 18.86
N LYS A 178 -23.44 -22.34 18.56
CA LYS A 178 -24.14 -23.28 17.69
C LYS A 178 -25.56 -23.58 18.20
N LYS A 179 -25.70 -23.91 19.50
CA LYS A 179 -27.00 -24.19 20.12
C LYS A 179 -27.98 -23.03 19.95
N VAL A 180 -27.54 -21.80 20.18
CA VAL A 180 -28.38 -20.60 20.05
C VAL A 180 -28.75 -20.33 18.59
N GLU A 181 -27.78 -20.39 17.67
CA GLU A 181 -28.00 -20.16 16.24
C GLU A 181 -28.91 -21.22 15.59
N GLU A 182 -28.98 -22.43 16.16
CA GLU A 182 -29.86 -23.52 15.70
C GLU A 182 -31.30 -23.42 16.20
N ILE A 183 -31.61 -22.52 17.15
CA ILE A 183 -32.99 -22.29 17.60
C ILE A 183 -33.82 -21.80 16.40
N PRO A 184 -34.94 -22.45 16.01
CA PRO A 184 -35.62 -22.18 14.75
C PRO A 184 -35.98 -20.70 14.51
N ALA A 185 -36.47 -20.01 15.55
CA ALA A 185 -36.83 -18.59 15.46
C ALA A 185 -35.60 -17.68 15.28
N ILE A 186 -34.49 -18.00 15.96
CA ILE A 186 -33.23 -17.25 15.83
C ILE A 186 -32.59 -17.53 14.47
N LYS A 187 -32.53 -18.80 14.05
CA LYS A 187 -32.07 -19.18 12.72
C LYS A 187 -32.82 -18.42 11.63
N SER A 188 -34.15 -18.39 11.72
CA SER A 188 -34.98 -17.66 10.76
C SER A 188 -34.70 -16.16 10.77
N TRP A 189 -34.47 -15.56 11.94
CA TRP A 189 -34.04 -14.16 12.03
C TRP A 189 -32.68 -13.93 11.39
N ILE A 190 -31.67 -14.76 11.70
CA ILE A 190 -30.31 -14.64 11.14
C ILE A 190 -30.34 -14.75 9.61
N GLU A 191 -31.17 -15.63 9.06
CA GLU A 191 -31.34 -15.82 7.61
C GLU A 191 -32.07 -14.66 6.92
N LYS A 192 -33.00 -13.98 7.62
CA LYS A 192 -33.84 -12.92 7.04
C LYS A 192 -33.39 -11.50 7.35
N ARG A 193 -32.60 -11.30 8.42
CA ARG A 193 -32.21 -9.96 8.89
C ARG A 193 -31.40 -9.25 7.79
N PRO A 194 -31.56 -7.92 7.64
CA PRO A 194 -30.71 -7.14 6.74
C PRO A 194 -29.22 -7.40 7.02
N PRO A 195 -28.37 -7.49 5.99
CA PRO A 195 -26.96 -7.77 6.16
C PRO A 195 -26.31 -6.71 7.05
N THR A 196 -25.47 -7.15 7.98
CA THR A 196 -24.77 -6.25 8.88
C THR A 196 -23.74 -5.42 8.09
N LEU A 197 -23.86 -4.10 8.12
CA LEU A 197 -22.89 -3.19 7.51
C LEU A 197 -21.78 -2.88 8.51
N TYR A 198 -21.11 -3.91 9.02
CA TYR A 198 -19.77 -3.68 9.53
C TYR A 198 -18.97 -3.13 8.35
N GLU A 199 -18.29 -2.00 8.53
CA GLU A 199 -17.34 -1.48 7.54
C GLU A 199 -16.16 -2.48 7.46
N ASN A 200 -16.40 -3.63 6.81
CA ASN A 200 -15.51 -4.71 6.44
C ASN A 200 -16.21 -5.55 5.36
N LYS A 201 -16.52 -4.92 4.23
CA LYS A 201 -16.54 -5.67 2.97
C LYS A 201 -15.11 -6.20 2.82
N MET A 202 -14.91 -7.51 2.67
CA MET A 202 -13.61 -8.00 2.19
C MET A 202 -13.27 -7.15 0.96
N PRO A 203 -12.13 -6.43 0.96
CA PRO A 203 -11.89 -5.44 -0.07
C PRO A 203 -12.02 -6.08 -1.43
N THR A 204 -12.89 -5.54 -2.27
CA THR A 204 -13.02 -6.04 -3.64
C THR A 204 -11.90 -5.44 -4.46
N TYR A 205 -10.98 -6.29 -4.92
CA TYR A 205 -9.87 -5.89 -5.78
C TYR A 205 -10.23 -6.13 -7.24
N LYS A 206 -10.01 -5.13 -8.09
CA LYS A 206 -10.11 -5.25 -9.54
C LYS A 206 -8.87 -4.62 -10.17
N LEU A 207 -8.05 -5.43 -10.83
CA LEU A 207 -6.87 -4.96 -11.55
C LEU A 207 -7.22 -4.82 -13.03
N THR A 208 -7.14 -3.59 -13.54
CA THR A 208 -7.33 -3.29 -14.97
C THR A 208 -5.99 -2.98 -15.62
N TYR A 209 -5.65 -3.76 -16.65
CA TYR A 209 -4.43 -3.56 -17.45
C TYR A 209 -4.63 -4.10 -18.87
N PHE A 210 -3.68 -3.81 -19.76
CA PHE A 210 -3.67 -4.40 -21.10
C PHE A 210 -3.56 -5.94 -21.05
N ASP A 211 -4.06 -6.60 -22.09
CA ASP A 211 -3.97 -8.05 -22.29
C ASP A 211 -2.55 -8.51 -22.69
N VAL A 212 -1.58 -8.10 -21.87
CA VAL A 212 -0.15 -8.40 -21.93
C VAL A 212 0.36 -8.57 -20.49
N THR A 213 1.55 -9.13 -20.33
CA THR A 213 2.19 -9.28 -19.01
C THR A 213 2.66 -7.92 -18.49
N GLY A 214 3.63 -7.29 -19.16
CA GLY A 214 4.07 -5.90 -18.97
C GLY A 214 4.12 -5.42 -17.51
N LEU A 215 3.62 -4.21 -17.26
CA LEU A 215 3.54 -3.61 -15.91
C LEU A 215 2.53 -4.29 -14.99
N GLY A 216 1.58 -5.06 -15.52
CA GLY A 216 0.52 -5.70 -14.73
C GLY A 216 0.94 -7.02 -14.10
N GLU A 217 1.92 -7.74 -14.68
CA GLU A 217 2.17 -9.13 -14.29
C GLU A 217 2.76 -9.28 -12.90
N SER A 218 3.67 -8.38 -12.50
CA SER A 218 4.19 -8.36 -11.14
C SER A 218 3.08 -8.11 -10.11
N LEU A 219 2.09 -7.28 -10.44
CA LEU A 219 0.92 -7.02 -9.58
C LEU A 219 0.02 -8.25 -9.48
N ARG A 220 -0.18 -8.97 -10.60
CA ARG A 220 -0.91 -10.24 -10.61
C ARG A 220 -0.19 -11.30 -9.79
N PHE A 221 1.14 -11.37 -9.86
CA PHE A 221 1.91 -12.28 -9.01
C PHE A 221 1.80 -11.92 -7.54
N LEU A 222 1.89 -10.63 -7.18
CA LEU A 222 1.73 -10.18 -5.79
C LEU A 222 0.34 -10.52 -5.26
N LEU A 223 -0.74 -10.12 -5.95
CA LEU A 223 -2.12 -10.44 -5.57
C LEU A 223 -2.35 -11.95 -5.42
N SER A 224 -1.85 -12.74 -6.39
CA SER A 224 -1.99 -14.19 -6.35
C SER A 224 -1.22 -14.80 -5.18
N HIS A 225 0.04 -14.39 -4.97
CA HIS A 225 0.86 -14.87 -3.87
C HIS A 225 0.17 -14.68 -2.52
N SER A 226 -0.48 -13.54 -2.32
CA SER A 226 -1.27 -13.18 -1.14
C SER A 226 -2.53 -14.02 -0.91
N GLY A 227 -2.95 -14.82 -1.89
CA GLY A 227 -4.27 -15.45 -1.88
C GLY A 227 -5.42 -14.44 -1.96
N VAL A 228 -5.15 -13.20 -2.38
CA VAL A 228 -6.19 -12.17 -2.56
C VAL A 228 -6.99 -12.51 -3.80
N LYS A 229 -8.31 -12.64 -3.65
CA LYS A 229 -9.21 -12.75 -4.79
C LYS A 229 -9.34 -11.39 -5.45
N PHE A 230 -9.12 -11.33 -6.75
CA PHE A 230 -9.27 -10.11 -7.53
C PHE A 230 -9.89 -10.40 -8.90
N GLU A 231 -10.58 -9.42 -9.45
CA GLU A 231 -11.03 -9.41 -10.85
C GLU A 231 -9.86 -8.93 -11.74
N ASP A 232 -9.43 -9.76 -12.69
CA ASP A 232 -8.37 -9.43 -13.66
C ASP A 232 -9.00 -8.95 -14.97
N VAL A 233 -9.15 -7.64 -15.12
CA VAL A 233 -9.74 -7.01 -16.31
C VAL A 233 -8.64 -6.73 -17.32
N ARG A 234 -8.66 -7.47 -18.44
CA ARG A 234 -7.68 -7.38 -19.52
C ARG A 234 -8.27 -6.63 -20.71
N LEU A 235 -7.76 -5.44 -20.98
CA LEU A 235 -8.22 -4.59 -22.08
C LEU A 235 -7.40 -4.84 -23.35
N LYS A 236 -8.07 -4.83 -24.50
CA LYS A 236 -7.39 -4.77 -25.81
C LYS A 236 -6.86 -3.37 -26.05
N PHE A 237 -5.79 -3.26 -26.83
CA PHE A 237 -5.23 -1.95 -27.20
C PHE A 237 -6.24 -1.08 -27.97
N ASP A 238 -7.04 -1.69 -28.86
CA ASP A 238 -8.07 -0.99 -29.65
C ASP A 238 -9.17 -0.37 -28.78
N ASP A 239 -9.41 -0.93 -27.59
CA ASP A 239 -10.39 -0.40 -26.65
C ASP A 239 -9.84 0.81 -25.85
N TRP A 240 -8.52 1.03 -25.85
CA TRP A 240 -7.89 2.03 -24.99
C TRP A 240 -8.45 3.44 -25.12
N PRO A 241 -8.73 3.97 -26.33
CA PRO A 241 -9.29 5.32 -26.47
C PRO A 241 -10.61 5.53 -25.70
N LYS A 242 -11.40 4.47 -25.51
CA LYS A 242 -12.65 4.51 -24.72
C LYS A 242 -12.39 4.64 -23.21
N TYR A 243 -11.34 4.00 -22.71
CA TYR A 243 -11.04 3.94 -21.27
C TYR A 243 -10.13 5.10 -20.81
N LYS A 244 -9.19 5.54 -21.66
CA LYS A 244 -8.18 6.56 -21.32
C LYS A 244 -8.73 7.82 -20.63
N PRO A 245 -9.85 8.44 -21.08
CA PRO A 245 -10.37 9.64 -20.44
C PRO A 245 -10.81 9.43 -18.98
N ASN A 246 -11.21 8.20 -18.63
CA ASN A 246 -11.73 7.84 -17.32
C ASN A 246 -10.67 7.26 -16.38
N MET A 247 -9.44 7.01 -16.86
CA MET A 247 -8.37 6.47 -16.02
C MET A 247 -7.61 7.59 -15.30
N PRO A 248 -7.19 7.38 -14.03
CA PRO A 248 -6.34 8.33 -13.32
C PRO A 248 -5.06 8.57 -14.11
N MET A 249 -4.70 9.85 -14.29
CA MET A 249 -3.59 10.28 -15.15
C MET A 249 -3.67 9.79 -16.62
N GLY A 250 -4.76 9.15 -17.05
CA GLY A 250 -4.91 8.62 -18.40
C GLY A 250 -3.93 7.48 -18.66
N GLN A 251 -3.64 6.68 -17.63
CA GLN A 251 -2.64 5.62 -17.65
C GLN A 251 -3.18 4.33 -17.01
N MET A 252 -2.48 3.21 -17.27
CA MET A 252 -2.69 1.90 -16.66
C MET A 252 -1.34 1.32 -16.24
N PRO A 253 -1.26 0.39 -15.27
CA PRO A 253 -2.38 -0.32 -14.61
C PRO A 253 -3.16 0.54 -13.62
N VAL A 254 -4.40 0.13 -13.36
CA VAL A 254 -5.27 0.67 -12.30
C VAL A 254 -5.72 -0.47 -11.40
N LEU A 255 -5.49 -0.33 -10.10
CA LEU A 255 -6.06 -1.19 -9.07
C LEU A 255 -7.25 -0.47 -8.45
N GLU A 256 -8.45 -1.04 -8.58
CA GLU A 256 -9.63 -0.58 -7.87
C GLU A 256 -9.81 -1.40 -6.59
N ILE A 257 -9.93 -0.70 -5.46
CA ILE A 257 -10.19 -1.30 -4.14
C ILE A 257 -11.49 -0.68 -3.63
N ASP A 258 -12.52 -1.50 -3.45
CA ASP A 258 -13.85 -1.08 -3.00
C ASP A 258 -14.44 0.08 -3.82
N GLY A 259 -14.21 0.06 -5.13
CA GLY A 259 -14.70 1.09 -6.06
C GLY A 259 -13.81 2.32 -6.20
N LYS A 260 -12.78 2.50 -5.35
CA LYS A 260 -11.79 3.58 -5.50
C LYS A 260 -10.62 3.13 -6.37
N GLN A 261 -10.30 3.91 -7.40
CA GLN A 261 -9.19 3.64 -8.32
C GLN A 261 -7.86 4.20 -7.80
N TYR A 262 -6.83 3.38 -7.91
CA TYR A 262 -5.43 3.71 -7.65
C TYR A 262 -4.59 3.41 -8.89
N HIS A 263 -3.62 4.25 -9.20
CA HIS A 263 -2.78 4.15 -10.39
C HIS A 263 -1.29 4.13 -10.01
N GLN A 264 -0.43 4.03 -11.03
CA GLN A 264 1.02 3.83 -10.93
C GLN A 264 1.40 2.43 -10.42
N SER A 265 1.98 1.61 -11.32
CA SER A 265 2.28 0.21 -11.05
C SER A 265 3.20 0.03 -9.84
N ARG A 266 4.21 0.90 -9.65
CA ARG A 266 5.14 0.79 -8.53
C ARG A 266 4.50 1.17 -7.20
N ALA A 267 3.66 2.20 -7.17
CA ALA A 267 2.87 2.56 -5.99
C ALA A 267 1.93 1.42 -5.55
N ILE A 268 1.20 0.85 -6.51
CA ILE A 268 0.34 -0.32 -6.29
C ILE A 268 1.18 -1.53 -5.83
N GLY A 269 2.31 -1.79 -6.47
CA GLY A 269 3.23 -2.88 -6.14
C GLY A 269 3.74 -2.78 -4.71
N ARG A 270 4.15 -1.60 -4.25
CA ARG A 270 4.56 -1.37 -2.85
C ARG A 270 3.42 -1.56 -1.87
N PHE A 271 2.23 -1.06 -2.18
CA PHE A 271 1.03 -1.29 -1.35
C PHE A 271 0.78 -2.78 -1.14
N LEU A 272 0.76 -3.55 -2.24
CA LEU A 272 0.57 -5.00 -2.19
C LEU A 272 1.73 -5.69 -1.45
N ALA A 273 2.98 -5.27 -1.69
CA ALA A 273 4.15 -5.84 -1.02
C ALA A 273 4.09 -5.69 0.50
N LYS A 274 3.70 -4.52 1.01
CA LYS A 274 3.55 -4.26 2.45
C LYS A 274 2.50 -5.16 3.11
N LYS A 275 1.36 -5.39 2.44
CA LYS A 275 0.32 -6.31 2.95
C LYS A 275 0.79 -7.76 3.10
N ASN A 276 1.94 -8.11 2.50
CA ASN A 276 2.46 -9.48 2.45
C ASN A 276 3.87 -9.62 3.06
N ASN A 277 4.36 -8.62 3.80
CA ASN A 277 5.70 -8.63 4.37
C ASN A 277 6.82 -8.79 3.31
N LEU A 278 6.62 -8.26 2.10
CA LEU A 278 7.57 -8.33 0.97
C LEU A 278 8.32 -7.01 0.74
N TYR A 279 8.24 -6.06 1.67
CA TYR A 279 8.77 -4.70 1.54
C TYR A 279 9.89 -4.36 2.54
N GLY A 280 10.62 -5.38 3.00
CA GLY A 280 11.68 -5.25 3.99
C GLY A 280 11.17 -5.22 5.43
N SER A 281 12.07 -5.51 6.36
CA SER A 281 11.79 -5.49 7.81
C SER A 281 12.13 -4.16 8.48
N ASP A 282 12.90 -3.30 7.81
CA ASP A 282 13.19 -1.93 8.24
C ASP A 282 13.27 -0.96 7.04
N ASP A 283 13.47 0.32 7.35
CA ASP A 283 13.48 1.38 6.33
C ASP A 283 14.70 1.34 5.41
N PHE A 284 15.83 0.80 5.85
CA PHE A 284 17.01 0.62 4.99
C PHE A 284 16.79 -0.54 4.01
N GLU A 285 16.25 -1.67 4.48
CA GLU A 285 15.88 -2.77 3.58
C GLU A 285 14.85 -2.31 2.54
N ALA A 286 13.84 -1.55 2.98
CA ALA A 286 12.82 -1.00 2.08
C ALA A 286 13.42 -0.06 1.02
N MET A 287 14.39 0.78 1.41
CA MET A 287 15.09 1.67 0.48
C MET A 287 15.93 0.89 -0.54
N GLU A 288 16.61 -0.19 -0.13
CA GLU A 288 17.37 -1.05 -1.04
C GLU A 288 16.44 -1.80 -2.02
N ILE A 289 15.28 -2.26 -1.55
CA ILE A 289 14.25 -2.88 -2.40
C ILE A 289 13.73 -1.87 -3.42
N ASP A 290 13.41 -0.64 -3.00
CA ASP A 290 12.96 0.40 -3.91
C ASP A 290 14.01 0.77 -4.95
N ALA A 291 15.29 0.85 -4.56
CA ALA A 291 16.36 1.16 -5.51
C ALA A 291 16.53 0.04 -6.56
N ALA A 292 16.38 -1.22 -6.17
CA ALA A 292 16.40 -2.35 -7.10
C ALA A 292 15.22 -2.28 -8.08
N VAL A 293 14.01 -2.06 -7.57
CA VAL A 293 12.77 -1.86 -8.36
C VAL A 293 12.91 -0.73 -9.36
N ASP A 294 13.41 0.42 -8.91
CA ASP A 294 13.54 1.61 -9.73
C ASP A 294 14.54 1.37 -10.87
N SER A 295 15.65 0.69 -10.58
CA SER A 295 16.63 0.30 -11.58
C SER A 295 16.09 -0.70 -12.61
N MET A 296 15.25 -1.67 -12.19
CA MET A 296 14.59 -2.60 -13.12
C MET A 296 13.60 -1.88 -14.04
N ASP A 297 12.88 -0.89 -13.50
CA ASP A 297 11.93 -0.13 -14.27
C ASP A 297 12.60 0.83 -15.26
N ASP A 298 13.76 1.41 -14.91
CA ASP A 298 14.58 2.22 -15.81
C ASP A 298 14.94 1.46 -17.08
N ILE A 299 15.47 0.23 -16.94
CA ILE A 299 15.87 -0.58 -18.10
C ILE A 299 14.66 -1.10 -18.88
N ARG A 300 13.58 -1.51 -18.19
CA ARG A 300 12.33 -1.90 -18.86
C ARG A 300 11.76 -0.72 -19.65
N GLN A 301 11.75 0.49 -19.10
CA GLN A 301 11.23 1.67 -19.77
C GLN A 301 12.04 2.00 -21.03
N ALA A 302 13.38 1.94 -20.96
CA ALA A 302 14.24 2.16 -22.11
C ALA A 302 13.93 1.18 -23.26
N LEU A 303 13.80 -0.12 -22.94
CA LEU A 303 13.45 -1.15 -23.91
C LEU A 303 12.03 -0.99 -24.47
N SER A 304 11.05 -0.64 -23.62
CA SER A 304 9.68 -0.35 -24.06
C SER A 304 9.62 0.84 -25.00
N LEU A 305 10.33 1.93 -24.69
CA LEU A 305 10.37 3.13 -25.52
C LEU A 305 10.98 2.82 -26.89
N TYR A 306 12.07 2.07 -26.94
CA TYR A 306 12.64 1.57 -28.20
C TYR A 306 11.62 0.73 -28.99
N TYR A 307 11.04 -0.30 -28.37
CA TYR A 307 10.24 -1.28 -29.08
C TYR A 307 9.00 -0.64 -29.74
N TRP A 308 8.31 0.20 -28.98
CA TRP A 308 7.07 0.84 -29.41
C TRP A 308 7.25 2.11 -30.24
N GLN A 309 8.48 2.59 -30.41
CA GLN A 309 8.75 3.74 -31.27
C GLN A 309 8.39 3.40 -32.72
N GLN A 310 7.63 4.30 -33.34
CA GLN A 310 7.16 4.18 -34.72
C GLN A 310 8.02 5.00 -35.69
N ASP A 311 8.58 6.13 -35.25
CA ASP A 311 9.50 6.91 -36.07
C ASP A 311 10.83 6.16 -36.22
N PRO A 312 11.26 5.79 -37.45
CA PRO A 312 12.44 4.95 -37.64
C PRO A 312 13.74 5.56 -37.10
N ALA A 313 13.89 6.88 -37.21
CA ALA A 313 15.11 7.55 -36.80
C ALA A 313 15.18 7.68 -35.26
N LEU A 314 14.08 8.01 -34.59
CA LEU A 314 14.00 7.95 -33.12
C LEU A 314 14.18 6.53 -32.61
N LYS A 315 13.67 5.53 -33.35
CA LYS A 315 13.78 4.12 -32.97
C LYS A 315 15.23 3.67 -32.95
N GLU A 316 16.02 4.01 -33.97
CA GLU A 316 17.44 3.64 -34.01
C GLU A 316 18.23 4.33 -32.88
N LYS A 317 17.96 5.60 -32.59
CA LYS A 317 18.59 6.29 -31.45
C LYS A 317 18.24 5.67 -30.09
N LEU A 318 16.98 5.32 -29.88
CA LEU A 318 16.52 4.66 -28.66
C LEU A 318 17.09 3.25 -28.51
N LYS A 319 17.30 2.55 -29.64
CA LYS A 319 17.93 1.23 -29.68
C LYS A 319 19.36 1.29 -29.14
N GLU A 320 20.18 2.23 -29.63
CA GLU A 320 21.54 2.42 -29.12
C GLU A 320 21.54 2.59 -27.60
N THR A 321 20.70 3.51 -27.10
CA THR A 321 20.58 3.76 -25.66
C THR A 321 20.10 2.53 -24.87
N ALA A 322 19.09 1.83 -25.37
CA ALA A 322 18.48 0.70 -24.68
C ALA A 322 19.43 -0.51 -24.63
N PHE A 323 20.09 -0.83 -25.74
CA PHE A 323 20.99 -1.97 -25.86
C PHE A 323 22.41 -1.70 -25.34
N GLU A 324 22.82 -0.44 -25.18
CA GLU A 324 24.01 -0.09 -24.37
C GLU A 324 23.75 -0.35 -22.88
N LYS A 325 22.58 0.06 -22.37
CA LYS A 325 22.22 -0.10 -20.96
C LYS A 325 21.92 -1.55 -20.59
N TRP A 326 21.25 -2.30 -21.47
CA TRP A 326 20.78 -3.66 -21.20
C TRP A 326 21.85 -4.59 -20.57
N PRO A 327 23.01 -4.84 -21.20
CA PRO A 327 24.01 -5.74 -20.63
C PRO A 327 24.57 -5.21 -19.30
N TYR A 328 24.81 -3.89 -19.19
CA TYR A 328 25.31 -3.28 -17.96
C TYR A 328 24.36 -3.51 -16.78
N TYR A 329 23.06 -3.29 -16.97
CA TYR A 329 22.07 -3.48 -15.90
C TYR A 329 21.93 -4.95 -15.52
N LEU A 330 21.92 -5.86 -16.51
CA LEU A 330 21.80 -7.29 -16.25
C LEU A 330 22.99 -7.85 -15.47
N ASP A 331 24.20 -7.45 -15.83
CA ASP A 331 25.40 -7.87 -15.10
C ASP A 331 25.34 -7.38 -13.63
N LYS A 332 24.84 -6.16 -13.41
CA LYS A 332 24.65 -5.61 -12.05
C LYS A 332 23.56 -6.35 -11.27
N PHE A 333 22.45 -6.70 -11.92
CA PHE A 333 21.36 -7.46 -11.29
C PHE A 333 21.80 -8.88 -10.93
N GLU A 334 22.55 -9.55 -11.82
CA GLU A 334 23.13 -10.86 -11.55
C GLU A 334 24.12 -10.81 -10.37
N GLU A 335 25.02 -9.83 -10.36
CA GLU A 335 25.94 -9.59 -9.22
C GLU A 335 25.17 -9.36 -7.91
N GLN A 336 24.11 -8.56 -7.96
CA GLN A 336 23.26 -8.24 -6.81
C GLN A 336 22.54 -9.47 -6.27
N VAL A 337 21.88 -10.25 -7.15
CA VAL A 337 21.17 -11.47 -6.77
C VAL A 337 22.12 -12.52 -6.20
N LYS A 338 23.31 -12.66 -6.81
CA LYS A 338 24.36 -13.56 -6.32
C LYS A 338 24.86 -13.16 -4.93
N LYS A 339 25.13 -11.87 -4.71
CA LYS A 339 25.59 -11.35 -3.41
C LYS A 339 24.56 -11.57 -2.29
N ASN A 340 23.28 -11.53 -2.65
CA ASN A 340 22.16 -11.62 -1.74
C ASN A 340 21.54 -13.03 -1.74
N GLY A 341 22.35 -14.08 -1.91
CA GLY A 341 21.91 -15.47 -1.69
C GLY A 341 20.79 -15.95 -2.63
N GLY A 342 20.71 -15.40 -3.84
CA GLY A 342 19.70 -15.74 -4.83
C GLY A 342 18.38 -14.98 -4.67
N TYR A 343 18.42 -13.76 -4.12
CA TYR A 343 17.34 -12.77 -4.03
C TYR A 343 17.89 -11.39 -4.33
N PHE A 344 17.07 -10.42 -4.75
CA PHE A 344 17.58 -9.07 -5.02
C PHE A 344 18.09 -8.33 -3.78
N VAL A 345 17.49 -8.54 -2.61
CA VAL A 345 17.82 -7.79 -1.38
C VAL A 345 17.85 -8.72 -0.17
N ASN A 346 18.90 -8.56 0.66
CA ASN A 346 19.04 -9.12 2.02
C ASN A 346 18.80 -10.62 2.19
N GLY A 347 19.03 -11.43 1.17
CA GLY A 347 18.88 -12.88 1.28
C GLY A 347 17.44 -13.36 1.44
N LYS A 348 16.45 -12.49 1.22
CA LYS A 348 15.03 -12.76 1.47
C LYS A 348 14.19 -12.42 0.25
N LEU A 349 13.10 -13.17 0.10
CA LEU A 349 12.09 -12.89 -0.90
C LEU A 349 11.46 -11.51 -0.64
N SER A 350 11.41 -10.69 -1.67
CA SER A 350 10.88 -9.32 -1.66
C SER A 350 10.13 -9.05 -2.96
N TRP A 351 9.37 -7.96 -3.01
CA TRP A 351 8.61 -7.63 -4.22
C TRP A 351 9.49 -7.24 -5.42
N ALA A 352 10.77 -6.90 -5.21
CA ALA A 352 11.74 -6.73 -6.31
C ALA A 352 11.90 -8.04 -7.10
N ASP A 353 11.88 -9.20 -6.43
CA ASP A 353 11.96 -10.50 -7.08
C ASP A 353 10.71 -10.79 -7.93
N PHE A 354 9.53 -10.44 -7.40
CA PHE A 354 8.26 -10.53 -8.13
C PHE A 354 8.21 -9.58 -9.32
N LEU A 355 8.77 -8.38 -9.19
CA LEU A 355 8.84 -7.40 -10.28
C LEU A 355 9.66 -7.93 -11.44
N TRP A 356 10.89 -8.39 -11.18
CA TRP A 356 11.77 -8.94 -12.21
C TRP A 356 11.13 -10.15 -12.90
N ALA A 357 10.63 -11.12 -12.11
CA ALA A 357 9.98 -12.31 -12.65
C ALA A 357 8.74 -12.00 -13.50
N GLY A 358 7.97 -10.97 -13.12
CA GLY A 358 6.83 -10.48 -13.89
C GLY A 358 7.23 -9.80 -15.20
N TYR A 359 8.35 -9.08 -15.22
CA TYR A 359 8.87 -8.42 -16.42
C TYR A 359 9.45 -9.40 -17.44
N CYS A 360 10.00 -10.54 -17.02
CA CYS A 360 10.75 -11.43 -17.91
C CYS A 360 9.97 -11.86 -19.17
N GLU A 361 8.68 -12.14 -19.07
CA GLU A 361 7.90 -12.59 -20.24
C GLU A 361 7.67 -11.46 -21.25
N TYR A 362 7.49 -10.23 -20.78
CA TYR A 362 7.36 -9.05 -21.63
C TYR A 362 8.71 -8.66 -22.26
N LEU A 363 9.79 -8.73 -21.47
CA LEU A 363 11.14 -8.50 -21.97
C LEU A 363 11.53 -9.57 -23.00
N SER A 364 11.12 -10.82 -22.81
CA SER A 364 11.32 -11.86 -23.82
C SER A 364 10.68 -11.54 -25.15
N PHE A 365 9.49 -10.96 -25.13
CA PHE A 365 8.80 -10.50 -26.32
C PHE A 365 9.58 -9.37 -27.02
N ILE A 366 10.06 -8.37 -26.27
CA ILE A 366 10.86 -7.26 -26.84
C ILE A 366 12.18 -7.76 -27.44
N LEU A 367 12.88 -8.63 -26.70
CA LEU A 367 14.25 -9.05 -27.02
C LEU A 367 14.31 -10.24 -27.99
N GLY A 368 13.18 -10.91 -28.23
CA GLY A 368 13.12 -12.12 -29.06
C GLY A 368 13.78 -13.36 -28.41
N GLY A 369 13.96 -13.38 -27.09
CA GLY A 369 14.64 -14.46 -26.38
C GLY A 369 14.54 -14.37 -24.85
N ASP A 370 15.03 -15.36 -24.12
CA ASP A 370 15.07 -15.32 -22.65
C ASP A 370 15.98 -14.16 -22.17
N PRO A 371 15.47 -13.14 -21.45
CA PRO A 371 16.30 -12.03 -20.97
C PRO A 371 17.39 -12.51 -20.01
N ASN A 372 17.22 -13.66 -19.35
CA ASN A 372 18.17 -14.18 -18.36
C ASN A 372 19.04 -15.31 -18.94
N LYS A 373 19.09 -15.48 -20.27
CA LYS A 373 19.76 -16.63 -20.92
C LYS A 373 21.19 -16.84 -20.40
N ASP A 374 21.94 -15.76 -20.22
CA ASP A 374 23.35 -15.77 -19.84
C ASP A 374 23.58 -15.39 -18.35
N HIS A 375 22.50 -15.28 -17.56
CA HIS A 375 22.50 -14.82 -16.17
C HIS A 375 21.84 -15.86 -15.25
N PRO A 376 22.59 -16.91 -14.83
CA PRO A 376 22.02 -18.08 -14.17
C PRO A 376 21.41 -17.79 -12.80
N GLU A 377 21.89 -16.82 -12.03
CA GLU A 377 21.28 -16.48 -10.73
C GLU A 377 19.94 -15.76 -10.92
N LEU A 378 19.83 -14.85 -11.90
CA LEU A 378 18.55 -14.26 -12.30
C LEU A 378 17.57 -15.33 -12.78
N LYS A 379 18.03 -16.30 -13.58
CA LYS A 379 17.18 -17.41 -14.02
C LYS A 379 16.65 -18.23 -12.84
N LYS A 380 17.51 -18.63 -11.90
CA LYS A 380 17.11 -19.34 -10.67
C LYS A 380 16.13 -18.53 -9.83
N LEU A 381 16.32 -17.22 -9.74
CA LEU A 381 15.40 -16.32 -9.04
C LEU A 381 14.00 -16.37 -9.66
N VAL A 382 13.91 -16.22 -10.98
CA VAL A 382 12.65 -16.26 -11.71
C VAL A 382 11.95 -17.60 -11.54
N ASP A 383 12.69 -18.70 -11.65
CA ASP A 383 12.16 -20.05 -11.42
C ASP A 383 11.63 -20.22 -9.99
N LYS A 384 12.34 -19.68 -8.99
CA LYS A 384 11.92 -19.69 -7.58
C LYS A 384 10.60 -18.95 -7.38
N VAL A 385 10.45 -17.74 -7.94
CA VAL A 385 9.20 -16.96 -7.84
C VAL A 385 8.05 -17.68 -8.54
N ARG A 386 8.28 -18.21 -9.75
CA ARG A 386 7.27 -18.93 -10.53
C ARG A 386 6.86 -20.26 -9.89
N ALA A 387 7.72 -20.86 -9.07
CA ALA A 387 7.43 -22.09 -8.34
C ALA A 387 6.60 -21.88 -7.06
N LEU A 388 6.41 -20.64 -6.60
CA LEU A 388 5.58 -20.36 -5.42
C LEU A 388 4.14 -20.86 -5.66
N PRO A 389 3.50 -21.60 -4.73
CA PRO A 389 2.28 -22.36 -5.00
C PRO A 389 1.16 -21.54 -5.66
N ASN A 390 0.84 -20.37 -5.11
CA ASN A 390 -0.23 -19.52 -5.64
C ASN A 390 0.16 -18.80 -6.94
N VAL A 391 1.44 -18.47 -7.12
CA VAL A 391 1.95 -17.87 -8.37
C VAL A 391 1.90 -18.90 -9.48
N LYS A 392 2.38 -20.12 -9.21
CA LYS A 392 2.29 -21.27 -10.13
C LYS A 392 0.85 -21.55 -10.53
N ALA A 393 -0.05 -21.67 -9.56
CA ALA A 393 -1.47 -21.91 -9.81
C ALA A 393 -2.13 -20.79 -10.64
N TYR A 394 -1.71 -19.54 -10.45
CA TYR A 394 -2.14 -18.42 -11.29
C TYR A 394 -1.57 -18.53 -12.72
N ILE A 395 -0.27 -18.81 -12.88
CA ILE A 395 0.37 -18.96 -14.21
C ILE A 395 -0.28 -20.09 -15.02
N GLU A 396 -0.65 -21.19 -14.38
CA GLU A 396 -1.32 -22.34 -15.03
C GLU A 396 -2.74 -22.01 -15.50
N LYS A 397 -3.44 -21.08 -14.83
CA LYS A 397 -4.85 -20.76 -15.10
C LYS A 397 -5.05 -19.48 -15.91
N ARG A 398 -4.10 -18.55 -15.89
CA ARG A 398 -4.24 -17.26 -16.55
C ARG A 398 -4.37 -17.44 -18.07
N PRO A 399 -5.12 -16.55 -18.76
CA PRO A 399 -5.19 -16.57 -20.22
C PRO A 399 -3.80 -16.43 -20.86
N LYS A 400 -3.60 -17.06 -22.01
CA LYS A 400 -2.48 -16.72 -22.89
C LYS A 400 -2.72 -15.31 -23.42
N THR A 401 -1.73 -14.44 -23.26
CA THR A 401 -1.86 -13.02 -23.65
C THR A 401 -1.59 -12.82 -25.14
N GLN A 402 -2.16 -11.76 -25.74
CA GLN A 402 -2.24 -11.59 -27.20
C GLN A 402 -0.89 -11.49 -27.92
N LEU A 403 0.16 -11.02 -27.23
CA LEU A 403 1.50 -10.87 -27.81
C LEU A 403 2.28 -12.19 -27.95
N TYR A 404 1.69 -13.33 -27.55
CA TYR A 404 2.39 -14.63 -27.49
C TYR A 404 1.90 -15.66 -28.52
N ASN A 405 1.35 -15.20 -29.65
CA ASN A 405 1.16 -16.12 -30.78
C ASN A 405 2.52 -16.39 -31.43
N LEU A 406 3.31 -17.28 -30.81
CA LEU A 406 4.57 -17.81 -31.33
C LEU A 406 4.36 -18.48 -32.70
N ASP A 407 3.12 -18.85 -33.03
CA ASP A 407 2.73 -19.41 -34.33
C ASP A 407 2.69 -18.36 -35.46
N ASN A 408 2.74 -17.05 -35.12
CA ASN A 408 2.99 -15.96 -36.07
C ASN A 408 4.48 -15.53 -36.09
N ILE A 409 5.40 -16.37 -35.58
CA ILE A 409 6.84 -16.20 -35.81
C ILE A 409 7.19 -16.70 -37.23
N GLY A 410 6.63 -16.03 -38.22
CA GLY A 410 6.93 -16.26 -39.63
C GLY A 410 6.67 -15.00 -40.43
N GLN A 411 7.69 -14.56 -41.16
CA GLN A 411 7.65 -13.57 -42.25
C GLN A 411 7.68 -12.08 -41.88
N ASP A 412 8.64 -11.66 -41.06
CA ASP A 412 9.19 -10.29 -41.18
C ASP A 412 10.71 -10.41 -41.29
N GLU A 413 11.22 -10.20 -42.51
CA GLU A 413 12.64 -10.33 -42.85
C GLU A 413 13.53 -9.23 -42.22
N ASP A 414 12.92 -8.22 -41.57
CA ASP A 414 13.64 -7.14 -40.87
C ASP A 414 14.00 -7.45 -39.41
N ARG A 415 13.82 -8.70 -38.96
CA ARG A 415 14.30 -9.14 -37.64
C ARG A 415 15.81 -9.31 -37.66
N ILE A 416 16.54 -8.22 -37.44
CA ILE A 416 17.97 -8.26 -37.13
C ILE A 416 18.16 -9.00 -35.79
N VAL A 417 18.44 -10.29 -35.87
CA VAL A 417 19.22 -10.99 -34.85
C VAL A 417 20.62 -10.37 -34.93
N ALA A 418 20.91 -9.39 -34.08
CA ALA A 418 22.30 -8.97 -33.93
C ALA A 418 23.07 -10.17 -33.36
N PRO A 419 24.07 -10.73 -34.06
CA PRO A 419 24.85 -11.82 -33.51
C PRO A 419 25.61 -11.30 -32.29
N PHE A 420 25.27 -11.82 -31.11
CA PHE A 420 26.07 -11.69 -29.89
C PHE A 420 27.44 -12.34 -30.11
N ASN A 421 28.40 -11.58 -30.63
CA ASN A 421 29.81 -11.94 -30.64
C ASN A 421 30.49 -11.28 -29.44
N LEU A 422 30.51 -12.01 -28.31
CA LEU A 422 31.34 -11.69 -27.16
C LEU A 422 32.82 -11.87 -27.55
N ARG A 423 33.57 -10.77 -27.68
CA ARG A 423 35.03 -10.82 -27.75
C ARG A 423 35.64 -10.96 -26.36
N SER A 424 36.63 -11.81 -26.32
CA SER A 424 37.40 -12.31 -25.19
C SER A 424 38.43 -11.33 -24.63
N ASN A 425 38.89 -11.69 -23.43
CA ASN A 425 40.14 -11.32 -22.73
C ASN A 425 40.16 -10.01 -21.93
N LYS A 426 40.16 -10.17 -20.60
CA LYS A 426 41.41 -10.08 -19.81
C LYS A 426 41.24 -10.71 -18.44
N THR A 427 41.96 -11.80 -18.24
CA THR A 427 42.25 -12.44 -16.95
C THR A 427 43.03 -11.46 -16.07
N LEU A 428 42.51 -11.16 -14.89
CA LEU A 428 43.28 -10.63 -13.76
C LEU A 428 43.08 -11.57 -12.58
N SER A 429 44.10 -12.39 -12.33
CA SER A 429 44.22 -13.21 -11.14
C SER A 429 44.41 -12.31 -9.92
N ARG A 430 43.58 -12.48 -8.90
CA ARG A 430 43.89 -12.06 -7.53
C ARG A 430 43.81 -13.28 -6.61
N SER A 431 44.96 -13.63 -6.05
CA SER A 431 45.12 -14.62 -4.98
C SER A 431 44.54 -14.07 -3.66
N ARG A 432 43.81 -14.95 -2.97
CA ARG A 432 43.32 -14.80 -1.59
C ARG A 432 44.46 -14.96 -0.57
N SER A 433 44.34 -14.29 0.58
CA SER A 433 44.05 -14.98 1.86
C SER A 433 43.70 -13.97 2.96
N VAL A 434 42.66 -14.31 3.72
CA VAL A 434 42.32 -13.76 5.04
C VAL A 434 42.51 -14.93 6.00
N ASN A 435 43.14 -14.69 7.15
CA ASN A 435 43.11 -15.62 8.27
C ASN A 435 42.64 -14.92 9.54
N ASN A 436 41.56 -15.50 10.07
CA ASN A 436 41.28 -15.86 11.46
C ASN A 436 41.05 -14.79 12.55
N SER A 437 39.77 -14.74 12.96
CA SER A 437 39.23 -15.04 14.30
C SER A 437 39.96 -14.51 15.54
N ALA A 438 39.22 -13.74 16.35
CA ALA A 438 39.06 -14.01 17.78
C ALA A 438 37.86 -13.24 18.32
N SER A 439 37.01 -13.94 19.08
CA SER A 439 36.05 -13.33 20.00
C SER A 439 36.78 -12.75 21.21
N MET A 440 36.18 -11.77 21.88
CA MET A 440 36.14 -11.69 23.34
C MET A 440 35.16 -10.61 23.76
N ALA A 441 34.18 -11.02 24.55
CA ALA A 441 33.26 -10.16 25.28
C ALA A 441 34.02 -9.42 26.39
N SER A 442 33.75 -8.13 26.59
CA SER A 442 33.99 -7.48 27.88
C SER A 442 32.98 -6.36 28.15
N ILE A 443 32.12 -6.66 29.12
CA ILE A 443 31.73 -5.86 30.30
C ILE A 443 31.37 -4.38 30.08
N PHE A 444 30.09 -4.09 30.31
CA PHE A 444 29.51 -2.76 30.48
C PHE A 444 30.17 -1.95 31.59
N THR A 445 30.52 -0.71 31.28
CA THR A 445 30.46 0.40 32.24
C THR A 445 29.51 1.45 31.70
N ARG A 446 28.50 1.80 32.50
CA ARG A 446 27.61 2.94 32.28
C ARG A 446 28.42 4.19 32.55
N ASP A 447 28.99 4.79 31.51
CA ASP A 447 29.20 6.24 31.36
C ASP A 447 29.87 6.48 30.00
N GLN A 448 29.31 7.41 29.21
CA GLN A 448 29.66 7.78 27.81
C GLN A 448 28.88 7.05 26.70
N ILE A 449 27.57 7.30 26.61
CA ILE A 449 26.87 7.32 25.31
C ILE A 449 26.87 8.78 24.85
N THR A 450 27.90 9.19 24.14
CA THR A 450 27.71 10.21 23.11
C THR A 450 26.98 9.51 21.97
N GLU A 451 25.71 9.82 21.74
CA GLU A 451 24.99 9.32 20.56
C GLU A 451 25.78 9.71 19.30
N ASN A 452 26.44 8.74 18.66
CA ASN A 452 26.98 8.93 17.32
C ASN A 452 25.79 9.09 16.37
N MET A 453 25.35 10.33 16.18
CA MET A 453 24.36 10.68 15.17
C MET A 453 24.88 10.25 13.79
N PRO A 454 24.04 9.62 12.93
CA PRO A 454 24.47 9.17 11.62
C PRO A 454 24.97 10.34 10.77
N THR A 455 26.02 10.09 10.02
CA THR A 455 26.62 11.04 9.09
C THR A 455 25.92 10.92 7.73
N TYR A 456 25.50 12.05 7.16
CA TYR A 456 24.84 12.10 5.85
C TYR A 456 25.69 12.90 4.87
N LYS A 457 25.85 12.36 3.66
CA LYS A 457 26.48 13.07 2.54
C LYS A 457 25.65 12.85 1.28
N LEU A 458 25.15 13.93 0.70
CA LEU A 458 24.40 13.91 -0.55
C LEU A 458 25.32 14.35 -1.69
N THR A 459 25.55 13.46 -2.65
CA THR A 459 26.27 13.76 -3.88
C THR A 459 25.30 13.88 -5.04
N TYR A 460 25.26 15.06 -5.67
CA TYR A 460 24.47 15.33 -6.87
C TYR A 460 25.13 16.39 -7.73
N PHE A 461 24.66 16.58 -8.97
CA PHE A 461 25.11 17.69 -9.80
C PHE A 461 24.89 19.05 -9.12
N ASN A 462 25.66 20.06 -9.54
CA ASN A 462 25.45 21.47 -9.16
C ASN A 462 24.17 22.07 -9.78
N ALA A 463 23.05 21.38 -9.56
CA ALA A 463 21.72 21.62 -10.10
C ALA A 463 20.67 21.34 -9.01
N THR A 464 19.49 21.93 -9.15
CA THR A 464 18.34 21.62 -8.29
C THR A 464 17.80 20.22 -8.65
N GLY A 465 17.25 20.04 -9.85
CA GLY A 465 16.96 18.74 -10.46
C GLY A 465 16.38 17.67 -9.51
N LEU A 466 16.87 16.43 -9.63
CA LEU A 466 16.46 15.29 -8.80
C LEU A 466 16.97 15.36 -7.36
N GLY A 467 18.04 16.13 -7.09
CA GLY A 467 18.64 16.24 -5.77
C GLY A 467 17.90 17.21 -4.84
N GLU A 468 17.16 18.19 -5.38
CA GLU A 468 16.60 19.26 -4.55
C GLU A 468 15.52 18.80 -3.59
N SER A 469 14.70 17.83 -4.01
CA SER A 469 13.70 17.23 -3.12
C SER A 469 14.35 16.55 -1.91
N ILE A 470 15.50 15.90 -2.10
CA ILE A 470 16.29 15.28 -1.03
C ILE A 470 16.87 16.37 -0.11
N ARG A 471 17.43 17.45 -0.68
CA ARG A 471 17.94 18.59 0.11
C ARG A 471 16.84 19.25 0.93
N TYR A 472 15.64 19.40 0.37
CA TYR A 472 14.48 19.90 1.11
C TYR A 472 14.08 18.97 2.25
N LEU A 473 13.98 17.66 2.01
CA LEU A 473 13.62 16.70 3.07
C LEU A 473 14.66 16.71 4.21
N LEU A 474 15.96 16.65 3.91
CA LEU A 474 17.03 16.73 4.91
C LEU A 474 16.94 18.04 5.70
N SER A 475 16.78 19.17 5.01
CA SER A 475 16.70 20.50 5.61
C SER A 475 15.45 20.67 6.48
N TYR A 476 14.29 20.19 6.02
CA TYR A 476 13.03 20.25 6.76
C TYR A 476 13.13 19.50 8.10
N TYR A 477 13.83 18.38 8.15
CA TYR A 477 14.09 17.69 9.40
C TYR A 477 15.21 18.32 10.23
N GLY A 478 16.04 19.19 9.63
CA GLY A 478 17.23 19.74 10.28
C GLY A 478 18.34 18.69 10.41
N ILE A 479 18.34 17.69 9.54
CA ILE A 479 19.41 16.71 9.43
C ILE A 479 20.62 17.43 8.84
N LYS A 480 21.75 17.42 9.54
CA LYS A 480 23.01 17.92 9.00
C LYS A 480 23.52 16.95 7.95
N PHE A 481 23.90 17.46 6.80
CA PHE A 481 24.48 16.67 5.71
C PHE A 481 25.57 17.46 4.99
N GLU A 482 26.53 16.75 4.43
CA GLU A 482 27.49 17.28 3.46
C GLU A 482 26.82 17.32 2.07
N ASP A 483 26.70 18.52 1.47
CA ASP A 483 26.12 18.72 0.13
C ASP A 483 27.23 18.79 -0.92
N VAL A 484 27.59 17.64 -1.49
CA VAL A 484 28.61 17.52 -2.53
C VAL A 484 27.98 17.82 -3.88
N ARG A 485 28.37 18.95 -4.47
CA ARG A 485 27.88 19.44 -5.77
C ARG A 485 28.93 19.18 -6.84
N VAL A 486 28.60 18.30 -7.78
CA VAL A 486 29.49 17.85 -8.86
C VAL A 486 29.23 18.68 -10.12
N ASP A 487 30.29 19.24 -10.71
CA ASP A 487 30.22 19.87 -12.03
C ASP A 487 29.91 18.81 -13.10
N PHE A 488 29.11 19.16 -14.11
CA PHE A 488 28.77 18.21 -15.18
C PHE A 488 30.01 17.69 -15.92
N ASN A 489 31.07 18.50 -16.04
CA ASN A 489 32.34 18.13 -16.67
C ASN A 489 33.11 17.06 -15.87
N ASP A 490 32.91 16.99 -14.56
CA ASP A 490 33.58 16.03 -13.69
C ASP A 490 32.86 14.67 -13.64
N TRP A 491 31.70 14.54 -14.29
CA TRP A 491 30.87 13.34 -14.21
C TRP A 491 31.61 12.06 -14.58
N ALA A 492 32.47 12.10 -15.59
CA ALA A 492 33.23 10.94 -16.05
C ALA A 492 34.11 10.34 -14.93
N THR A 493 34.58 11.15 -13.98
CA THR A 493 35.38 10.71 -12.83
C THR A 493 34.52 10.12 -11.71
N TYR A 494 33.30 10.63 -11.51
CA TYR A 494 32.37 10.14 -10.48
C TYR A 494 31.62 8.88 -10.90
N LYS A 495 31.19 8.79 -12.17
CA LYS A 495 30.32 7.73 -12.70
C LYS A 495 30.77 6.30 -12.34
N PRO A 496 32.05 5.91 -12.46
CA PRO A 496 32.47 4.54 -12.15
C PRO A 496 32.31 4.16 -10.67
N ASN A 497 32.26 5.15 -9.77
CA ASN A 497 32.17 4.97 -8.33
C ASN A 497 30.75 5.13 -7.78
N MET A 498 29.78 5.50 -8.62
CA MET A 498 28.38 5.62 -8.21
C MET A 498 27.64 4.28 -8.38
N PRO A 499 26.75 3.90 -7.46
CA PRO A 499 25.89 2.73 -7.65
C PRO A 499 25.06 2.89 -8.93
N MET A 500 25.06 1.86 -9.77
CA MET A 500 24.46 1.86 -11.12
C MET A 500 24.96 2.97 -12.06
N GLY A 501 26.06 3.64 -11.72
CA GLY A 501 26.59 4.76 -12.48
C GLY A 501 25.61 5.93 -12.58
N GLN A 502 24.85 6.20 -11.50
CA GLN A 502 23.80 7.22 -11.45
C GLN A 502 23.89 8.11 -10.21
N MET A 503 23.31 9.31 -10.29
CA MET A 503 23.11 10.25 -9.18
C MET A 503 21.64 10.70 -9.14
N PRO A 504 21.10 11.13 -7.99
CA PRO A 504 21.77 11.40 -6.71
C PRO A 504 22.19 10.15 -5.94
N VAL A 505 23.21 10.31 -5.09
CA VAL A 505 23.66 9.30 -4.12
C VAL A 505 23.62 9.90 -2.72
N LEU A 506 22.91 9.25 -1.80
CA LEU A 506 22.94 9.55 -0.38
C LEU A 506 23.84 8.52 0.32
N GLU A 507 24.92 8.99 0.92
CA GLU A 507 25.78 8.18 1.78
C GLU A 507 25.36 8.38 3.23
N ILE A 508 25.11 7.26 3.93
CA ILE A 508 24.77 7.22 5.36
C ILE A 508 25.80 6.34 6.05
N ASP A 509 26.58 6.92 6.96
CA ASP A 509 27.66 6.22 7.68
C ASP A 509 28.62 5.45 6.74
N GLY A 510 28.98 6.07 5.62
CA GLY A 510 29.87 5.51 4.61
C GLY A 510 29.22 4.55 3.61
N LYS A 511 27.96 4.14 3.81
CA LYS A 511 27.23 3.27 2.86
C LYS A 511 26.44 4.12 1.86
N GLN A 512 26.64 3.86 0.57
CA GLN A 512 25.97 4.58 -0.52
C GLN A 512 24.62 3.98 -0.89
N TYR A 513 23.62 4.85 -1.04
CA TYR A 513 22.28 4.56 -1.52
C TYR A 513 21.99 5.44 -2.74
N HIS A 514 21.30 4.89 -3.73
CA HIS A 514 21.00 5.54 -5.00
C HIS A 514 19.49 5.45 -5.30
N GLN A 515 19.07 6.03 -6.42
CA GLN A 515 17.67 6.25 -6.82
C GLN A 515 16.98 7.33 -5.95
N SER A 516 16.71 8.48 -6.57
CA SER A 516 16.18 9.66 -5.88
C SER A 516 14.85 9.39 -5.16
N ARG A 517 13.97 8.59 -5.76
CA ARG A 517 12.67 8.22 -5.17
C ARG A 517 12.83 7.28 -3.97
N ALA A 518 13.73 6.30 -4.04
CA ALA A 518 14.05 5.43 -2.90
C ALA A 518 14.60 6.24 -1.71
N ILE A 519 15.56 7.14 -1.98
CA ILE A 519 16.12 8.04 -0.96
C ILE A 519 15.06 8.99 -0.38
N GLY A 520 14.28 9.64 -1.26
CA GLY A 520 13.23 10.57 -0.84
C GLY A 520 12.19 9.89 0.04
N ARG A 521 11.76 8.69 -0.32
CA ARG A 521 10.82 7.89 0.48
C ARG A 521 11.39 7.48 1.83
N PHE A 522 12.65 7.04 1.87
CA PHE A 522 13.35 6.73 3.13
C PHE A 522 13.34 7.93 4.08
N LEU A 523 13.68 9.13 3.58
CA LEU A 523 13.62 10.35 4.37
C LEU A 523 12.20 10.74 4.75
N ALA A 524 11.22 10.56 3.86
CA ALA A 524 9.81 10.85 4.14
C ALA A 524 9.26 10.01 5.31
N LYS A 525 9.65 8.73 5.40
CA LYS A 525 9.26 7.84 6.49
C LYS A 525 9.83 8.26 7.83
N LYS A 526 11.03 8.86 7.87
CA LYS A 526 11.63 9.37 9.11
C LYS A 526 10.83 10.49 9.79
N GLY A 527 9.92 11.16 9.08
CA GLY A 527 9.16 12.24 9.67
C GLY A 527 7.79 12.46 9.06
N ASN A 528 6.86 11.54 9.28
CA ASN A 528 5.41 11.69 9.06
C ASN A 528 4.97 12.37 7.74
N LEU A 529 5.80 12.32 6.68
CA LEU A 529 5.51 12.88 5.36
C LEU A 529 5.09 11.79 4.35
N TYR A 530 5.04 10.53 4.79
CA TYR A 530 4.74 9.36 3.95
C TYR A 530 3.32 8.78 4.17
N GLY A 531 2.43 9.57 4.76
CA GLY A 531 1.05 9.17 5.08
C GLY A 531 0.94 8.41 6.40
N SER A 532 -0.26 8.37 6.98
CA SER A 532 -0.54 7.66 8.24
C SER A 532 -0.84 6.17 8.07
N ASP A 533 -1.15 5.73 6.85
CA ASP A 533 -1.41 4.33 6.53
C ASP A 533 -0.94 3.97 5.10
N ASP A 534 -1.10 2.69 4.73
CA ASP A 534 -0.63 2.18 3.44
C ASP A 534 -1.40 2.75 2.23
N TYR A 535 -2.67 3.14 2.39
CA TYR A 535 -3.46 3.73 1.32
C TYR A 535 -3.00 5.16 1.05
N GLU A 536 -2.81 5.96 2.11
CA GLU A 536 -2.24 7.29 1.97
C GLU A 536 -0.83 7.23 1.35
N ALA A 537 0.02 6.30 1.81
CA ALA A 537 1.35 6.10 1.26
C ALA A 537 1.32 5.75 -0.23
N MET A 538 0.38 4.90 -0.66
CA MET A 538 0.19 4.54 -2.07
C MET A 538 -0.22 5.75 -2.92
N GLU A 539 -1.13 6.60 -2.42
CA GLU A 539 -1.55 7.82 -3.13
C GLU A 539 -0.41 8.84 -3.26
N ILE A 540 0.40 8.99 -2.20
CA ILE A 540 1.58 9.87 -2.22
C ILE A 540 2.63 9.34 -3.21
N ASP A 541 2.92 8.03 -3.19
CA ASP A 541 3.83 7.41 -4.16
C ASP A 541 3.31 7.58 -5.60
N ALA A 542 2.02 7.40 -5.83
CA ALA A 542 1.42 7.57 -7.15
C ALA A 542 1.51 9.03 -7.63
N ALA A 543 1.37 10.01 -6.73
CA ALA A 543 1.60 11.41 -7.05
C ALA A 543 3.06 11.65 -7.48
N VAL A 544 4.04 11.15 -6.73
CA VAL A 544 5.47 11.29 -7.06
C VAL A 544 5.83 10.60 -8.37
N ASP A 545 5.37 9.37 -8.58
CA ASP A 545 5.63 8.63 -9.82
C ASP A 545 5.01 9.39 -11.03
N SER A 546 3.84 10.00 -10.86
CA SER A 546 3.21 10.82 -11.91
C SER A 546 4.00 12.11 -12.21
N MET A 547 4.66 12.72 -11.21
CA MET A 547 5.51 13.91 -11.41
C MET A 547 6.73 13.58 -12.28
N ASP A 548 7.29 12.38 -12.17
CA ASP A 548 8.36 11.92 -13.05
C ASP A 548 7.85 11.65 -14.48
N ASP A 549 6.68 11.03 -14.62
CA ASP A 549 6.03 10.84 -15.93
C ASP A 549 5.76 12.17 -16.65
N CYS A 550 5.45 13.23 -15.88
CA CYS A 550 5.26 14.59 -16.36
C CYS A 550 6.60 15.25 -16.77
N ARG A 551 7.63 15.18 -15.93
CA ARG A 551 8.92 15.89 -16.10
C ARG A 551 9.83 15.23 -17.15
N LEU A 552 9.83 13.91 -17.24
CA LEU A 552 10.83 13.17 -18.03
C LEU A 552 10.77 13.48 -19.55
N PRO A 553 9.58 13.52 -20.20
CA PRO A 553 9.48 13.89 -21.62
C PRO A 553 10.02 15.31 -21.91
N LEU A 554 9.73 16.29 -21.05
CA LEU A 554 10.28 17.64 -21.17
C LEU A 554 11.79 17.67 -21.01
N THR A 555 12.32 16.88 -20.07
CA THR A 555 13.76 16.74 -19.87
C THR A 555 14.43 16.18 -21.13
N HIS A 556 13.87 15.13 -21.73
CA HIS A 556 14.40 14.57 -22.98
C HIS A 556 14.33 15.58 -24.13
N TYR A 557 13.21 16.29 -24.29
CA TYR A 557 13.08 17.34 -25.29
C TYR A 557 14.11 18.46 -25.11
N TYR A 558 14.29 18.97 -23.89
CA TYR A 558 15.21 20.07 -23.61
C TYR A 558 16.66 19.70 -23.92
N TRP A 559 17.09 18.52 -23.47
CA TRP A 559 18.48 18.06 -23.63
C TRP A 559 18.78 17.41 -24.98
N GLU A 560 17.77 17.18 -25.83
CA GLU A 560 17.99 16.73 -27.19
C GLU A 560 18.80 17.78 -27.99
N GLN A 561 19.94 17.32 -28.52
CA GLN A 561 20.90 18.14 -29.26
C GLN A 561 20.70 18.06 -30.77
N ASP A 562 20.14 16.94 -31.24
CA ASP A 562 19.82 16.77 -32.65
C ASP A 562 18.53 17.56 -32.97
N PRO A 563 18.57 18.56 -33.87
CA PRO A 563 17.41 19.40 -34.16
C PRO A 563 16.20 18.63 -34.70
N ASP A 564 16.42 17.59 -35.50
CA ASP A 564 15.35 16.80 -36.11
C ASP A 564 14.66 15.93 -35.06
N PHE A 565 15.44 15.29 -34.18
CA PHE A 565 14.87 14.56 -33.05
C PHE A 565 14.19 15.48 -32.05
N LYS A 566 14.75 16.67 -31.81
CA LYS A 566 14.17 17.64 -30.88
C LYS A 566 12.77 18.04 -31.34
N GLU A 567 12.60 18.36 -32.62
CA GLU A 567 11.28 18.73 -33.15
C GLU A 567 10.28 17.57 -33.03
N LYS A 568 10.69 16.32 -33.27
CA LYS A 568 9.82 15.14 -33.12
C LYS A 568 9.39 14.87 -31.67
N LEU A 569 10.19 15.23 -30.67
CA LEU A 569 9.86 15.05 -29.26
C LEU A 569 8.91 16.13 -28.73
N LYS A 570 8.86 17.29 -29.38
CA LYS A 570 8.20 18.51 -28.91
C LYS A 570 6.73 18.32 -28.60
N GLU A 571 5.96 17.84 -29.57
CA GLU A 571 4.51 17.66 -29.45
C GLU A 571 4.19 16.75 -28.26
N THR A 572 4.77 15.56 -28.24
CA THR A 572 4.56 14.60 -27.14
C THR A 572 4.98 15.16 -25.77
N ALA A 573 6.08 15.91 -25.70
CA ALA A 573 6.57 16.48 -24.45
C ALA A 573 5.61 17.53 -23.88
N PHE A 574 5.14 18.46 -24.71
CA PHE A 574 4.25 19.54 -24.27
C PHE A 574 2.79 19.09 -24.10
N GLU A 575 2.32 18.11 -24.87
CA GLU A 575 1.01 17.50 -24.64
C GLU A 575 0.94 16.79 -23.29
N LYS A 576 1.96 15.98 -22.96
CA LYS A 576 2.05 15.33 -21.65
C LYS A 576 2.15 16.36 -20.54
N TRP A 577 3.03 17.37 -20.71
CA TRP A 577 3.16 18.45 -19.74
C TRP A 577 1.81 19.10 -19.42
N SER A 578 1.07 19.53 -20.44
CA SER A 578 -0.24 20.16 -20.27
C SER A 578 -1.23 19.22 -19.56
N LEU A 579 -1.34 17.98 -20.01
CA LEU A 579 -2.25 16.99 -19.45
C LEU A 579 -2.00 16.74 -17.95
N PHE A 580 -0.73 16.57 -17.57
CA PHE A 580 -0.38 16.29 -16.18
C PHE A 580 -0.56 17.53 -15.30
N LEU A 581 -0.21 18.73 -15.76
CA LEU A 581 -0.40 19.94 -14.97
C LEU A 581 -1.87 20.21 -14.63
N ASP A 582 -2.77 20.04 -15.60
CA ASP A 582 -4.20 20.20 -15.35
C ASP A 582 -4.70 19.21 -14.30
N LYS A 583 -4.23 17.95 -14.36
CA LYS A 583 -4.56 16.92 -13.38
C LYS A 583 -3.96 17.18 -12.00
N PHE A 584 -2.72 17.69 -11.93
CA PHE A 584 -2.08 18.08 -10.68
C PHE A 584 -2.79 19.26 -10.02
N GLU A 585 -3.19 20.27 -10.80
CA GLU A 585 -3.97 21.40 -10.31
C GLU A 585 -5.32 20.94 -9.74
N ASP A 586 -6.04 20.06 -10.43
CA ASP A 586 -7.27 19.47 -9.93
C ASP A 586 -7.06 18.62 -8.66
N GLN A 587 -5.98 17.83 -8.63
CA GLN A 587 -5.61 17.02 -7.48
C GLN A 587 -5.32 17.90 -6.25
N VAL A 588 -4.53 18.96 -6.42
CA VAL A 588 -4.20 19.90 -5.35
C VAL A 588 -5.44 20.66 -4.85
N LYS A 589 -6.34 21.07 -5.74
CA LYS A 589 -7.63 21.67 -5.37
C LYS A 589 -8.49 20.73 -4.52
N LYS A 590 -8.66 19.48 -4.97
CA LYS A 590 -9.46 18.46 -4.26
C LYS A 590 -8.90 18.15 -2.87
N ASN A 591 -7.58 18.22 -2.71
CA ASN A 591 -6.88 17.90 -1.49
C ASN A 591 -6.50 19.15 -0.68
N GLY A 592 -7.36 20.19 -0.68
CA GLY A 592 -7.22 21.33 0.24
C GLY A 592 -5.92 22.14 0.06
N GLY A 593 -5.33 22.12 -1.13
CA GLY A 593 -4.07 22.82 -1.43
C GLY A 593 -2.81 22.03 -1.08
N TYR A 594 -2.88 20.69 -1.10
CA TYR A 594 -1.75 19.74 -1.02
C TYR A 594 -1.95 18.63 -2.05
N PHE A 595 -0.91 17.88 -2.43
CA PHE A 595 -1.09 16.79 -3.40
C PHE A 595 -1.99 15.66 -2.90
N VAL A 596 -1.96 15.33 -1.60
CA VAL A 596 -2.67 14.16 -1.04
C VAL A 596 -3.26 14.47 0.35
N ASN A 597 -4.50 14.02 0.57
CA ASN A 597 -5.19 13.96 1.88
C ASN A 597 -5.25 15.25 2.71
N GLY A 598 -5.18 16.43 2.07
CA GLY A 598 -5.30 17.70 2.80
C GLY A 598 -4.12 18.03 3.70
N LYS A 599 -2.99 17.30 3.58
CA LYS A 599 -1.85 17.41 4.48
C LYS A 599 -0.54 17.50 3.69
N LEU A 600 0.45 18.14 4.31
CA LEU A 600 1.81 18.19 3.79
C LEU A 600 2.40 16.77 3.74
N SER A 601 2.94 16.40 2.59
CA SER A 601 3.56 15.12 2.27
C SER A 601 4.85 15.33 1.48
N TRP A 602 5.66 14.29 1.33
CA TRP A 602 6.89 14.41 0.54
C TRP A 602 6.64 14.66 -0.96
N ALA A 603 5.45 14.34 -1.47
CA ALA A 603 5.06 14.71 -2.84
C ALA A 603 5.07 16.23 -3.05
N ASP A 604 4.65 17.00 -2.05
CA ASP A 604 4.68 18.47 -2.11
C ASP A 604 6.12 19.01 -2.20
N PHE A 605 7.05 18.38 -1.48
CA PHE A 605 8.48 18.70 -1.56
C PHE A 605 9.10 18.29 -2.89
N VAL A 606 8.70 17.14 -3.46
CA VAL A 606 9.16 16.69 -4.78
C VAL A 606 8.75 17.68 -5.86
N TRP A 607 7.47 18.03 -5.93
CA TRP A 607 6.99 19.00 -6.93
C TRP A 607 7.68 20.36 -6.79
N THR A 608 7.77 20.86 -5.56
CA THR A 608 8.45 22.13 -5.26
C THR A 608 9.93 22.09 -5.65
N GLY A 609 10.61 20.96 -5.39
CA GLY A 609 12.01 20.76 -5.79
C GLY A 609 12.20 20.73 -7.30
N TYR A 610 11.26 20.13 -8.04
CA TYR A 610 11.27 20.12 -9.50
C TYR A 610 11.02 21.49 -10.11
N CYS A 611 10.27 22.38 -9.44
CA CYS A 611 9.89 23.68 -10.00
C CYS A 611 11.09 24.56 -10.37
N ASP A 612 12.20 24.52 -9.62
CA ASP A 612 13.40 25.31 -9.96
C ASP A 612 14.00 24.84 -11.29
N TYR A 613 14.21 23.53 -11.43
CA TYR A 613 14.72 22.92 -12.66
C TYR A 613 13.74 23.07 -13.83
N LEU A 614 12.45 22.91 -13.59
CA LEU A 614 11.41 23.09 -14.60
C LEU A 614 11.34 24.56 -15.06
N SER A 615 11.58 25.52 -14.16
CA SER A 615 11.64 26.94 -14.52
C SER A 615 12.80 27.22 -15.47
N PHE A 616 13.94 26.59 -15.22
CA PHE A 616 15.10 26.68 -16.10
C PHE A 616 14.80 26.12 -17.50
N ILE A 617 14.27 24.89 -17.61
CA ILE A 617 14.03 24.28 -18.92
C ILE A 617 12.89 24.95 -19.72
N LEU A 618 11.89 25.53 -19.03
CA LEU A 618 10.74 26.19 -19.67
C LEU A 618 10.94 27.70 -19.88
N GLY A 619 11.99 28.29 -19.28
CA GLY A 619 12.23 29.73 -19.33
C GLY A 619 11.22 30.58 -18.56
N GLY A 620 10.56 30.03 -17.54
CA GLY A 620 9.53 30.73 -16.75
C GLY A 620 8.87 29.85 -15.69
N ASP A 621 8.04 30.44 -14.84
CA ASP A 621 7.35 29.71 -13.75
C ASP A 621 6.50 28.55 -14.34
N PRO A 622 6.82 27.28 -14.01
CA PRO A 622 6.10 26.12 -14.52
C PRO A 622 4.63 26.10 -14.10
N ASN A 623 4.27 26.81 -13.02
CA ASN A 623 2.91 26.84 -12.49
C ASN A 623 2.17 28.15 -12.83
N LYS A 624 2.67 28.94 -13.79
CA LYS A 624 2.14 30.29 -14.08
C LYS A 624 0.61 30.33 -14.31
N ASP A 625 0.07 29.28 -14.93
CA ASP A 625 -1.35 29.16 -15.30
C ASP A 625 -2.15 28.27 -14.31
N HIS A 626 -1.50 27.75 -13.27
CA HIS A 626 -2.06 26.77 -12.32
C HIS A 626 -1.95 27.31 -10.88
N PRO A 627 -2.91 28.16 -10.45
CA PRO A 627 -2.80 28.92 -9.21
C PRO A 627 -2.81 28.06 -7.94
N ALA A 628 -3.43 26.87 -7.93
CA ALA A 628 -3.37 26.00 -6.76
C ALA A 628 -1.98 25.37 -6.61
N LEU A 629 -1.36 24.93 -7.71
CA LEU A 629 0.03 24.47 -7.72
C LEU A 629 0.99 25.57 -7.30
N LYS A 630 0.82 26.79 -7.81
CA LYS A 630 1.63 27.94 -7.41
C LYS A 630 1.56 28.19 -5.90
N LYS A 631 0.34 28.22 -5.34
CA LYS A 631 0.12 28.39 -3.89
C LYS A 631 0.74 27.26 -3.07
N LEU A 632 0.72 26.02 -3.58
CA LEU A 632 1.36 24.89 -2.92
C LEU A 632 2.88 25.09 -2.85
N VAL A 633 3.51 25.44 -3.97
CA VAL A 633 4.95 25.70 -4.06
C VAL A 633 5.35 26.83 -3.11
N ASP A 634 4.59 27.93 -3.09
CA ASP A 634 4.83 29.06 -2.18
C ASP A 634 4.72 28.62 -0.72
N LYS A 635 3.72 27.78 -0.38
CA LYS A 635 3.54 27.23 0.97
C LYS A 635 4.74 26.40 1.41
N VAL A 636 5.25 25.51 0.56
CA VAL A 636 6.42 24.68 0.89
C VAL A 636 7.68 25.54 1.04
N ARG A 637 7.91 26.50 0.13
CA ARG A 637 9.05 27.43 0.21
C ARG A 637 9.00 28.33 1.44
N ALA A 638 7.81 28.66 1.94
CA ALA A 638 7.64 29.46 3.14
C ALA A 638 7.89 28.71 4.47
N LEU A 639 8.02 27.37 4.45
CA LEU A 639 8.34 26.60 5.65
C LEU A 639 9.68 27.07 6.23
N PRO A 640 9.79 27.42 7.54
CA PRO A 640 10.95 28.13 8.08
C PRO A 640 12.31 27.49 7.76
N LYS A 641 12.41 26.16 7.88
CA LYS A 641 13.64 25.42 7.59
C LYS A 641 13.96 25.33 6.09
N ILE A 642 12.94 25.25 5.24
CA ILE A 642 13.11 25.26 3.78
C ILE A 642 13.54 26.66 3.32
N LYS A 643 12.85 27.71 3.79
CA LYS A 643 13.20 29.10 3.53
C LYS A 643 14.66 29.37 3.92
N ALA A 644 15.05 29.00 5.15
CA ALA A 644 16.41 29.18 5.64
C ALA A 644 17.46 28.41 4.82
N TYR A 645 17.11 27.23 4.31
CA TYR A 645 17.96 26.47 3.40
C TYR A 645 18.08 27.18 2.03
N ILE A 646 16.96 27.60 1.41
CA ILE A 646 16.96 28.29 0.12
C ILE A 646 17.79 29.59 0.17
N GLU A 647 17.72 30.34 1.28
CA GLU A 647 18.49 31.57 1.48
C GLU A 647 20.01 31.33 1.60
N LYS A 648 20.42 30.14 2.03
CA LYS A 648 21.83 29.80 2.31
C LYS A 648 22.46 28.86 1.29
N ARG A 649 21.65 28.13 0.52
CA ARG A 649 22.16 27.13 -0.42
C ARG A 649 23.03 27.81 -1.48
N PRO A 650 24.11 27.16 -1.94
CA PRO A 650 24.90 27.66 -3.06
C PRO A 650 24.01 27.94 -4.29
N LYS A 651 24.35 28.97 -5.06
CA LYS A 651 23.74 29.16 -6.38
C LYS A 651 24.09 27.97 -7.25
N THR A 652 23.07 27.34 -7.84
CA THR A 652 23.25 26.32 -8.87
C THR A 652 23.60 26.99 -10.19
N GLU A 653 24.30 26.27 -11.06
CA GLU A 653 24.65 26.75 -12.41
C GLU A 653 23.49 26.70 -13.41
N LEU A 654 22.35 26.14 -12.98
CA LEU A 654 21.08 26.08 -13.70
C LEU A 654 20.02 26.91 -12.97
#